data_AF-A0A446BTW1-F1
#
_entry.id   AF-A0A446BTW1-F1
#
_cell.length_a   1.000
_cell.length_b   1.000
_cell.length_c   1.000
_cell.angle_alpha   90.00
_cell.angle_beta   90.00
_cell.angle_gamma   90.00
#
_symmetry.space_group_name_H-M   'P 1'
#
loop_
_entity.id
_entity.type
_entity.pdbx_description
1 polymer ?
#
loop_
_entity_poly.entity_id
_entity_poly.type
_entity_poly.pdbx_seq_one_letter_code
_entity_poly.pdbx_strand_id
1 'polypeptide(L)'
;MAARQQLTPALRRLQLPRAAVNINRTRQAALKQSLSRPVRYLSSSRPRCFHQTTAVAATAKHTSEIYPDIQRDARFAQLTPDHVAYFRGLLGSESAVIDGVTSSDAADDIEPFNSDWMRKYRGHCRLVLKPGSTDEVSQILRYCNDNMLAVVPQGGNTGLVGGSVPVFDEIVVNMSRMNRILEFDEVSGALVAEAGCILEVADQFLASKGYIFPLDLGAKGSCQIGGNVSTNAGGLRLLRYGSLHGTVLGLEAVLADGTVVDDLCKLRKNNTGYDLKQLFIGAEGTIGIVTKVSIQCPQRSPAQNVAFFGLESFDKVQQAFREAKGQLSEILSAFELMDEGSQALVRQVTNNKRPLENQYPFYCLIETSGSNADHDSEKLAAFLEDVMEKGIVADGTLAQDETQIKSLWAWREGITEALSHLGGTYKYDVSIPVKDLYQLVEDTRARVDEAGLLGDSDEFPVRAVVGYGHMGDANLHLNVSTRRMDPRVEKVLEPFVYEWIAERQGSISAEHGLGLMKKKFIGYSRNPTMVGLMKNIKNTFDPCDNQRPYCRKCLASGRPCAGYERETVFIVGSLEDHGRCSSHPPRVVASSGGSSSGSGSSIGGGELKGLTVAKVAEEGRSEEVSVSFPPYEPPDTPPGQGGEDFRLAARCLLHLPAPDSLCLFLYKHNASSAFSSLPPWKDPAIQASAVRRLGPEHFRLFPNHHFFVRVYRPAALFTALLNRTPTHLAEPQWISTPFESHPKSALDRLLDIAVLLPALFHRADRILPQPHTLTRRLMAQDLLNNCLEVEGALGAWAAQFQGLSTASSSSSSLSPSASASGSGVVRSEAEQPSFWGTNATQTTSTTSDPALVFPNAAGASSFSDASTALALTYYWTTLILFYPTLWRLYFAAVLDPVVHHQHQHHLSPNTHSFAPNATNYLTHAHHRHQQQQQQPPPPSIPHHPFKPDLQPSMPPLKPPSQDYPNPNSHRPPSQ
;
A
#
# COMPACT_ATOMS: atom_id res chain seq x y z
N MET A 1 0.54 -55.72 33.29
CA MET A 1 0.89 -55.53 34.73
C MET A 1 2.08 -54.58 34.72
N ALA A 2 1.95 -53.32 35.17
CA ALA A 2 1.86 -52.88 36.56
C ALA A 2 3.20 -53.10 37.32
N ALA A 3 3.88 -52.09 37.90
CA ALA A 3 3.48 -50.69 38.12
C ALA A 3 4.65 -49.67 38.21
N ARG A 4 4.27 -48.37 38.14
CA ARG A 4 4.71 -47.16 38.90
C ARG A 4 5.77 -47.34 40.01
N GLN A 5 6.60 -46.36 40.42
CA GLN A 5 6.81 -44.91 40.11
C GLN A 5 8.09 -44.42 40.84
N GLN A 6 8.77 -43.36 40.37
CA GLN A 6 9.21 -42.15 41.13
C GLN A 6 10.16 -41.24 40.30
N LEU A 7 10.54 -40.06 40.83
CA LEU A 7 11.00 -38.89 40.06
C LEU A 7 12.39 -38.33 40.46
N THR A 8 13.14 -37.90 39.44
CA THR A 8 14.05 -36.71 39.37
C THR A 8 15.14 -36.51 40.45
N PRO A 9 15.97 -35.43 40.38
CA PRO A 9 16.97 -35.21 39.33
C PRO A 9 18.41 -35.06 39.88
N ALA A 10 19.43 -35.13 39.01
CA ALA A 10 20.84 -34.94 39.41
C ALA A 10 21.65 -34.08 38.43
N LEU A 11 21.69 -32.77 38.67
CA LEU A 11 22.63 -31.85 38.02
C LEU A 11 24.07 -32.20 38.40
N ARG A 12 24.96 -32.41 37.41
CA ARG A 12 26.41 -32.47 37.61
C ARG A 12 27.13 -31.37 36.83
N ARG A 13 27.65 -30.39 37.57
CA ARG A 13 28.77 -29.55 37.09
C ARG A 13 29.98 -30.45 36.83
N LEU A 14 30.61 -30.30 35.68
CA LEU A 14 32.01 -30.67 35.46
C LEU A 14 32.76 -29.50 34.84
N GLN A 15 33.98 -29.26 35.31
CA GLN A 15 34.81 -28.14 34.89
C GLN A 15 35.66 -28.54 33.68
N LEU A 16 35.75 -27.67 32.67
CA LEU A 16 36.69 -27.82 31.56
C LEU A 16 37.97 -27.02 31.85
N PRO A 17 39.17 -27.61 31.67
CA PRO A 17 40.43 -26.89 31.85
C PRO A 17 40.74 -25.97 30.66
N ARG A 18 41.27 -24.77 30.94
CA ARG A 18 41.84 -23.89 29.91
C ARG A 18 43.13 -24.51 29.35
N ALA A 19 43.12 -24.88 28.07
CA ALA A 19 44.35 -25.07 27.29
C ALA A 19 44.65 -23.79 26.50
N ALA A 20 45.79 -23.15 26.77
CA ALA A 20 46.26 -21.99 26.01
C ALA A 20 47.23 -22.43 24.91
N VAL A 21 46.97 -22.02 23.67
CA VAL A 21 47.94 -22.11 22.57
C VAL A 21 48.15 -20.70 22.04
N ASN A 22 49.43 -20.31 21.94
CA ASN A 22 49.85 -18.94 21.66
C ASN A 22 50.80 -18.96 20.45
N ILE A 23 50.38 -18.44 19.30
CA ILE A 23 51.21 -18.34 18.09
C ILE A 23 51.18 -16.90 17.57
N ASN A 24 52.38 -16.37 17.32
CA ASN A 24 52.67 -14.95 17.23
C ASN A 24 52.10 -14.22 16.00
N ARG A 25 51.77 -12.95 16.21
CA ARG A 25 51.77 -11.92 15.15
C ARG A 25 53.16 -11.83 14.51
N THR A 26 53.24 -11.76 13.18
CA THR A 26 54.33 -11.01 12.51
C THR A 26 53.88 -10.47 11.14
N ARG A 27 54.51 -9.37 10.69
CA ARG A 27 54.40 -8.77 9.35
C ARG A 27 53.03 -8.16 8.96
N GLN A 28 52.82 -6.93 9.43
CA GLN A 28 52.32 -5.88 8.54
C GLN A 28 53.46 -5.36 7.63
N ALA A 29 53.07 -4.58 6.60
CA ALA A 29 53.87 -3.68 5.74
C ALA A 29 54.15 -4.16 4.30
N ALA A 30 54.08 -3.18 3.38
CA ALA A 30 54.16 -3.24 1.91
C ALA A 30 52.96 -3.97 1.22
N LEU A 31 52.29 -3.43 0.19
CA LEU A 31 52.38 -2.11 -0.46
C LEU A 31 51.02 -1.38 -0.49
N LYS A 32 51.06 -0.05 -0.51
CA LYS A 32 49.99 0.79 -1.12
C LYS A 32 50.36 1.03 -2.58
N GLN A 33 49.47 0.73 -3.53
CA GLN A 33 49.23 1.41 -4.82
C GLN A 33 48.58 0.44 -5.83
N SER A 34 47.31 0.69 -6.18
CA SER A 34 46.67 0.39 -7.48
C SER A 34 45.15 0.56 -7.34
N LEU A 35 44.64 1.76 -7.65
CA LEU A 35 43.19 1.96 -7.84
C LEU A 35 42.82 1.66 -9.30
N SER A 36 41.52 1.47 -9.56
CA SER A 36 40.90 1.27 -10.89
C SER A 36 41.26 -0.02 -11.65
N ARG A 37 40.51 -1.09 -11.37
CA ARG A 37 40.11 -2.11 -12.37
C ARG A 37 38.85 -2.85 -11.90
N PRO A 38 37.86 -3.14 -12.77
CA PRO A 38 36.66 -3.87 -12.37
C PRO A 38 37.01 -5.34 -12.09
N VAL A 39 36.72 -5.82 -10.88
CA VAL A 39 36.92 -7.23 -10.49
C VAL A 39 35.78 -8.06 -11.06
N ARG A 40 36.05 -8.81 -12.14
CA ARG A 40 35.16 -9.90 -12.57
C ARG A 40 35.30 -11.04 -11.57
N TYR A 41 34.30 -11.23 -10.71
CA TYR A 41 34.17 -12.44 -9.90
C TYR A 41 33.86 -13.63 -10.81
N LEU A 42 34.90 -14.38 -11.19
CA LEU A 42 34.74 -15.72 -11.74
C LEU A 42 34.32 -16.63 -10.60
N SER A 43 33.04 -17.04 -10.57
CA SER A 43 32.60 -18.02 -9.57
C SER A 43 33.35 -19.34 -9.77
N SER A 44 33.94 -19.84 -8.70
CA SER A 44 34.54 -21.18 -8.65
C SER A 44 33.58 -22.24 -8.12
N SER A 45 32.27 -21.94 -8.01
CA SER A 45 31.27 -23.00 -7.86
C SER A 45 31.24 -23.84 -9.14
N ARG A 46 31.75 -25.08 -9.06
CA ARG A 46 31.47 -26.08 -10.09
C ARG A 46 29.94 -26.19 -10.19
N PRO A 47 29.34 -26.09 -11.39
CA PRO A 47 27.93 -26.40 -11.52
C PRO A 47 27.70 -27.83 -11.02
N ARG A 48 26.63 -28.06 -10.26
CA ARG A 48 26.17 -29.42 -9.99
C ARG A 48 25.78 -30.02 -11.34
N CYS A 49 26.66 -30.85 -11.89
CA CYS A 49 26.45 -31.49 -13.19
C CYS A 49 25.44 -32.64 -13.00
N PHE A 50 24.17 -32.28 -12.86
CA PHE A 50 23.08 -33.23 -12.73
C PHE A 50 23.06 -34.16 -13.95
N HIS A 51 23.04 -35.48 -13.72
CA HIS A 51 22.69 -36.41 -14.78
C HIS A 51 21.23 -36.18 -15.15
N GLN A 52 20.99 -35.64 -16.34
CA GLN A 52 19.71 -35.81 -17.01
C GLN A 52 19.51 -37.32 -17.23
N THR A 53 18.58 -37.92 -16.50
CA THR A 53 18.02 -39.20 -16.91
C THR A 53 17.39 -39.02 -18.28
N THR A 54 17.87 -39.77 -19.27
CA THR A 54 17.51 -39.64 -20.68
C THR A 54 16.13 -40.22 -21.00
N ALA A 55 15.10 -39.73 -20.31
CA ALA A 55 13.75 -39.76 -20.83
C ALA A 55 13.65 -38.64 -21.88
N VAL A 56 13.44 -39.01 -23.14
CA VAL A 56 13.15 -38.05 -24.22
C VAL A 56 11.74 -37.50 -23.96
N ALA A 57 11.68 -36.43 -23.16
CA ALA A 57 10.43 -35.71 -22.91
C ALA A 57 9.94 -35.13 -24.23
N ALA A 58 8.73 -35.53 -24.66
CA ALA A 58 8.12 -34.98 -25.86
C ALA A 58 8.01 -33.45 -25.71
N THR A 59 8.50 -32.72 -26.72
CA THR A 59 8.47 -31.25 -26.72
C THR A 59 7.06 -30.75 -26.45
N ALA A 60 6.91 -29.82 -25.51
CA ALA A 60 5.61 -29.27 -25.18
C ALA A 60 4.96 -28.67 -26.45
N LYS A 61 3.64 -28.86 -26.58
CA LYS A 61 2.86 -28.13 -27.58
C LYS A 61 2.99 -26.63 -27.34
N HIS A 62 2.93 -25.84 -28.40
CA HIS A 62 2.97 -24.40 -28.25
C HIS A 62 1.73 -23.89 -27.50
N THR A 63 1.87 -22.83 -26.72
CA THR A 63 0.76 -22.28 -25.91
C THR A 63 -0.44 -21.88 -26.76
N SER A 64 -0.20 -21.38 -27.98
CA SER A 64 -1.23 -21.10 -29.00
C SER A 64 -2.02 -22.33 -29.48
N GLU A 65 -1.46 -23.54 -29.36
CA GLU A 65 -2.12 -24.80 -29.72
C GLU A 65 -2.90 -25.40 -28.55
N ILE A 66 -2.44 -25.15 -27.32
CA ILE A 66 -3.10 -25.61 -26.08
C ILE A 66 -4.31 -24.72 -25.77
N TYR A 67 -4.22 -23.42 -26.06
CA TYR A 67 -5.25 -22.42 -25.77
C TYR A 67 -5.66 -21.67 -27.05
N PRO A 68 -6.38 -22.30 -27.99
CA PRO A 68 -6.69 -21.75 -29.32
C PRO A 68 -7.60 -20.50 -29.29
N ASP A 69 -8.27 -20.24 -28.17
CA ASP A 69 -9.05 -19.02 -27.94
C ASP A 69 -8.17 -17.77 -27.76
N ILE A 70 -6.89 -17.96 -27.39
CA ILE A 70 -5.90 -16.88 -27.37
C ILE A 70 -5.36 -16.74 -28.79
N GLN A 71 -5.58 -15.59 -29.41
CA GLN A 71 -5.13 -15.31 -30.77
C GLN A 71 -4.03 -14.25 -30.81
N ARG A 72 -3.13 -14.37 -31.78
CA ARG A 72 -2.08 -13.37 -32.02
C ARG A 72 -2.73 -12.09 -32.56
N ASP A 73 -2.51 -10.98 -31.88
CA ASP A 73 -2.96 -9.68 -32.37
C ASP A 73 -2.24 -9.34 -33.70
N ALA A 74 -3.04 -9.01 -34.72
CA ALA A 74 -2.59 -8.66 -36.06
C ALA A 74 -2.05 -7.22 -36.17
N ARG A 75 -2.19 -6.38 -35.13
CA ARG A 75 -1.58 -5.05 -35.03
C ARG A 75 -0.05 -5.14 -34.94
N PHE A 76 0.49 -6.20 -34.33
CA PHE A 76 1.95 -6.40 -34.26
C PHE A 76 2.53 -6.82 -35.61
N ALA A 77 3.59 -6.15 -36.02
CA ALA A 77 4.45 -6.60 -37.10
C ALA A 77 5.05 -7.98 -36.81
N GLN A 78 5.49 -8.67 -37.86
CA GLN A 78 6.33 -9.86 -37.74
C GLN A 78 7.80 -9.46 -37.87
N LEU A 79 8.69 -10.26 -37.26
CA LEU A 79 10.12 -10.04 -37.33
C LEU A 79 10.66 -10.13 -38.78
N THR A 80 11.54 -9.19 -39.12
CA THR A 80 12.20 -9.10 -40.44
C THR A 80 13.72 -9.05 -40.27
N PRO A 81 14.51 -9.40 -41.32
CA PRO A 81 15.96 -9.28 -41.29
C PRO A 81 16.46 -7.86 -40.93
N ASP A 82 15.75 -6.82 -41.38
CA ASP A 82 16.08 -5.41 -41.08
C ASP A 82 15.96 -5.09 -39.59
N HIS A 83 15.01 -5.70 -38.87
CA HIS A 83 14.89 -5.56 -37.42
C HIS A 83 16.09 -6.21 -36.71
N VAL A 84 16.49 -7.41 -37.14
CA VAL A 84 17.68 -8.06 -36.58
C VAL A 84 18.96 -7.28 -36.88
N ALA A 85 19.10 -6.72 -38.09
CA ALA A 85 20.23 -5.88 -38.47
C ALA A 85 20.31 -4.62 -37.57
N TYR A 86 19.17 -3.98 -37.27
CA TYR A 86 19.12 -2.89 -36.30
C TYR A 86 19.59 -3.32 -34.90
N PHE A 87 19.06 -4.42 -34.36
CA PHE A 87 19.43 -4.87 -33.01
C PHE A 87 20.88 -5.37 -32.91
N ARG A 88 21.44 -6.01 -33.95
CA ARG A 88 22.88 -6.32 -34.04
C ARG A 88 23.73 -5.04 -34.00
N GLY A 89 23.33 -4.01 -34.77
CA GLY A 89 24.00 -2.71 -34.77
C GLY A 89 23.94 -1.97 -33.43
N LEU A 90 22.82 -2.09 -32.70
CA LEU A 90 22.61 -1.49 -31.38
C LEU A 90 23.42 -2.20 -30.28
N LEU A 91 23.36 -3.54 -30.22
CA LEU A 91 23.95 -4.31 -29.10
C LEU A 91 25.43 -4.65 -29.30
N GLY A 92 25.97 -4.50 -30.51
CA GLY A 92 27.41 -4.51 -30.82
C GLY A 92 28.16 -5.81 -30.52
N SER A 93 27.46 -6.90 -30.15
CA SER A 93 28.04 -8.19 -29.79
C SER A 93 27.13 -9.32 -30.29
N GLU A 94 27.68 -10.26 -31.07
CA GLU A 94 26.95 -11.45 -31.52
C GLU A 94 26.27 -12.19 -30.35
N SER A 95 26.97 -12.33 -29.21
CA SER A 95 26.44 -12.99 -28.01
C SER A 95 25.24 -12.30 -27.34
N ALA A 96 24.92 -11.06 -27.76
CA ALA A 96 23.79 -10.29 -27.26
C ALA A 96 22.51 -10.43 -28.11
N VAL A 97 22.57 -11.08 -29.29
CA VAL A 97 21.43 -11.30 -30.19
C VAL A 97 21.40 -12.77 -30.59
N ILE A 98 20.42 -13.53 -30.08
CA ILE A 98 20.12 -14.87 -30.60
C ILE A 98 19.09 -14.73 -31.72
N ASP A 99 19.49 -15.04 -32.95
CA ASP A 99 18.75 -14.76 -34.19
C ASP A 99 18.28 -16.05 -34.87
N GLY A 100 17.02 -16.42 -34.64
CA GLY A 100 16.30 -17.45 -35.37
C GLY A 100 15.45 -16.90 -36.51
N VAL A 101 15.66 -15.64 -36.93
CA VAL A 101 14.96 -14.98 -38.04
C VAL A 101 15.75 -15.15 -39.33
N THR A 102 17.06 -14.89 -39.30
CA THR A 102 17.97 -14.98 -40.46
C THR A 102 18.87 -16.22 -40.47
N SER A 103 19.06 -16.86 -39.30
CA SER A 103 19.66 -18.20 -39.19
C SER A 103 18.60 -19.25 -38.82
N SER A 104 18.66 -20.43 -39.42
CA SER A 104 17.91 -21.62 -39.01
C SER A 104 18.48 -22.26 -37.74
N ASP A 105 19.79 -22.12 -37.54
CA ASP A 105 20.57 -23.00 -36.68
C ASP A 105 20.54 -22.56 -35.20
N ALA A 106 19.97 -21.38 -34.94
CA ALA A 106 19.79 -20.82 -33.59
C ALA A 106 18.55 -21.37 -32.85
N ALA A 107 17.82 -22.32 -33.42
CA ALA A 107 16.59 -22.86 -32.82
C ALA A 107 16.83 -23.46 -31.42
N ASP A 108 17.88 -24.25 -31.25
CA ASP A 108 18.24 -24.89 -29.98
C ASP A 108 18.70 -23.87 -28.92
N ASP A 109 19.34 -22.77 -29.34
CA ASP A 109 19.73 -21.66 -28.45
C ASP A 109 18.53 -20.80 -27.99
N ILE A 110 17.41 -20.83 -28.74
CA ILE A 110 16.20 -20.04 -28.46
C ILE A 110 15.18 -20.83 -27.62
N GLU A 111 15.10 -22.15 -27.76
CA GLU A 111 14.15 -23.00 -27.02
C GLU A 111 14.13 -22.75 -25.48
N PRO A 112 15.27 -22.57 -24.77
CA PRO A 112 15.29 -22.25 -23.33
C PRO A 112 14.61 -20.92 -22.94
N PHE A 113 14.40 -20.03 -23.92
CA PHE A 113 13.72 -18.73 -23.74
C PHE A 113 12.22 -18.82 -24.08
N ASN A 114 11.80 -19.86 -24.82
CA ASN A 114 10.40 -20.11 -25.18
C ASN A 114 9.65 -20.94 -24.13
N SER A 115 10.32 -21.89 -23.45
CA SER A 115 9.70 -22.82 -22.49
C SER A 115 9.74 -22.29 -21.05
N ASP A 116 8.65 -22.43 -20.28
CA ASP A 116 8.59 -21.98 -18.88
C ASP A 116 9.19 -23.01 -17.90
N TRP A 117 9.42 -22.60 -16.65
CA TRP A 117 10.01 -23.46 -15.62
C TRP A 117 9.20 -24.75 -15.36
N MET A 118 7.86 -24.68 -15.46
CA MET A 118 6.99 -25.85 -15.30
C MET A 118 6.82 -26.67 -16.59
N ARG A 119 7.33 -26.21 -17.74
CA ARG A 119 7.13 -26.79 -19.08
C ARG A 119 5.64 -26.93 -19.46
N LYS A 120 4.79 -26.05 -18.92
CA LYS A 120 3.35 -25.93 -19.21
C LYS A 120 3.09 -24.93 -20.35
N TYR A 121 3.97 -23.94 -20.52
CA TYR A 121 3.87 -22.88 -21.52
C TYR A 121 5.10 -22.87 -22.43
N ARG A 122 4.88 -22.65 -23.73
CA ARG A 122 5.93 -22.65 -24.76
C ARG A 122 5.58 -21.70 -25.91
N GLY A 123 6.38 -20.65 -26.08
CA GLY A 123 6.23 -19.63 -27.12
C GLY A 123 6.73 -20.00 -28.51
N HIS A 124 6.75 -19.03 -29.42
CA HIS A 124 7.30 -19.08 -30.79
C HIS A 124 8.31 -17.95 -31.07
N CYS A 125 8.96 -17.38 -30.04
CA CYS A 125 9.97 -16.35 -30.21
C CYS A 125 11.07 -16.82 -31.17
N ARG A 126 11.52 -15.90 -32.03
CA ARG A 126 12.62 -16.09 -32.99
C ARG A 126 13.79 -15.11 -32.79
N LEU A 127 13.73 -14.26 -31.77
CA LEU A 127 14.74 -13.23 -31.50
C LEU A 127 14.86 -12.97 -30.00
N VAL A 128 16.03 -13.30 -29.43
CA VAL A 128 16.35 -12.99 -28.02
C VAL A 128 17.38 -11.88 -27.98
N LEU A 129 17.03 -10.78 -27.32
CA LEU A 129 17.89 -9.61 -27.11
C LEU A 129 18.39 -9.60 -25.66
N LYS A 130 19.70 -9.47 -25.46
CA LYS A 130 20.32 -9.39 -24.14
C LYS A 130 20.99 -8.03 -23.97
N PRO A 131 20.29 -6.96 -23.54
CA PRO A 131 20.91 -5.65 -23.32
C PRO A 131 21.92 -5.67 -22.16
N GLY A 132 22.96 -4.84 -22.25
CA GLY A 132 24.00 -4.65 -21.22
C GLY A 132 23.92 -3.31 -20.50
N SER A 133 22.93 -2.47 -20.81
CA SER A 133 22.72 -1.16 -20.20
C SER A 133 21.27 -0.68 -20.35
N THR A 134 20.86 0.26 -19.49
CA THR A 134 19.54 0.93 -19.54
C THR A 134 19.31 1.65 -20.86
N ASP A 135 20.37 2.18 -21.49
CA ASP A 135 20.28 2.84 -22.80
C ASP A 135 20.00 1.84 -23.93
N GLU A 136 20.63 0.66 -23.90
CA GLU A 136 20.26 -0.45 -24.81
C GLU A 136 18.78 -0.85 -24.64
N VAL A 137 18.26 -0.91 -23.40
CA VAL A 137 16.83 -1.20 -23.14
C VAL A 137 15.92 -0.08 -23.69
N SER A 138 16.28 1.20 -23.45
CA SER A 138 15.60 2.39 -23.98
C SER A 138 15.50 2.36 -25.51
N GLN A 139 16.61 2.09 -26.20
CA GLN A 139 16.65 2.03 -27.65
C GLN A 139 15.89 0.80 -28.20
N ILE A 140 15.95 -0.36 -27.53
CA ILE A 140 15.14 -1.54 -27.89
C ILE A 140 13.64 -1.20 -27.81
N LEU A 141 13.15 -0.75 -26.65
CA LEU A 141 11.71 -0.53 -26.46
C LEU A 141 11.19 0.58 -27.39
N ARG A 142 11.96 1.66 -27.58
CA ARG A 142 11.64 2.71 -28.55
C ARG A 142 11.49 2.17 -29.97
N TYR A 143 12.40 1.32 -30.43
CA TYR A 143 12.30 0.70 -31.75
C TYR A 143 11.12 -0.26 -31.85
N CYS A 144 10.87 -1.06 -30.81
CA CYS A 144 9.73 -1.97 -30.77
C CYS A 144 8.39 -1.22 -30.83
N ASN A 145 8.23 -0.14 -30.06
CA ASN A 145 7.06 0.73 -30.14
C ASN A 145 6.92 1.40 -31.51
N ASP A 146 7.98 2.00 -32.07
CA ASP A 146 7.92 2.64 -33.39
C ASP A 146 7.46 1.67 -34.48
N ASN A 147 7.89 0.40 -34.43
CA ASN A 147 7.63 -0.63 -35.45
C ASN A 147 6.46 -1.60 -35.13
N MET A 148 5.78 -1.46 -33.99
CA MET A 148 4.77 -2.41 -33.47
C MET A 148 5.31 -3.84 -33.32
N LEU A 149 6.37 -4.02 -32.53
CA LEU A 149 6.92 -5.33 -32.16
C LEU A 149 6.63 -5.60 -30.68
N ALA A 150 6.02 -6.75 -30.38
CA ALA A 150 5.71 -7.16 -29.00
C ALA A 150 6.98 -7.58 -28.25
N VAL A 151 7.05 -7.29 -26.95
CA VAL A 151 8.20 -7.61 -26.08
C VAL A 151 7.76 -8.37 -24.83
N VAL A 152 8.49 -9.42 -24.50
CA VAL A 152 8.44 -10.12 -23.20
C VAL A 152 9.76 -9.89 -22.44
N PRO A 153 9.75 -9.16 -21.31
CA PRO A 153 10.93 -9.06 -20.46
C PRO A 153 11.15 -10.37 -19.69
N GLN A 154 12.40 -10.84 -19.64
CA GLN A 154 12.74 -12.09 -18.99
C GLN A 154 13.97 -11.94 -18.07
N GLY A 155 13.80 -12.37 -16.81
CA GLY A 155 14.90 -12.54 -15.87
C GLY A 155 15.52 -13.94 -15.96
N GLY A 156 15.59 -14.63 -14.81
CA GLY A 156 16.06 -16.02 -14.72
C GLY A 156 15.09 -17.11 -15.21
N ASN A 157 13.95 -16.75 -15.81
CA ASN A 157 12.88 -17.65 -16.25
C ASN A 157 12.40 -18.67 -15.17
N THR A 158 12.19 -18.21 -13.93
CA THR A 158 11.75 -19.03 -12.78
C THR A 158 10.29 -18.75 -12.36
N GLY A 159 9.48 -18.13 -13.22
CA GLY A 159 8.09 -17.78 -12.92
C GLY A 159 7.14 -18.96 -13.09
N LEU A 160 6.12 -19.07 -12.22
CA LEU A 160 5.21 -20.22 -12.14
C LEU A 160 3.80 -19.96 -12.72
N VAL A 161 3.66 -18.90 -13.53
CA VAL A 161 2.37 -18.42 -14.09
C VAL A 161 2.40 -18.20 -15.60
N GLY A 162 3.49 -18.58 -16.27
CA GLY A 162 3.66 -18.39 -17.72
C GLY A 162 3.92 -16.94 -18.16
N GLY A 163 4.13 -15.99 -17.23
CA GLY A 163 4.40 -14.59 -17.54
C GLY A 163 5.83 -14.27 -18.00
N SER A 164 6.77 -15.22 -17.87
CA SER A 164 8.18 -15.04 -18.24
C SER A 164 8.54 -15.55 -19.64
N VAL A 165 7.55 -16.01 -20.43
CA VAL A 165 7.75 -16.60 -21.76
C VAL A 165 6.77 -16.03 -22.80
N PRO A 166 7.11 -16.06 -24.10
CA PRO A 166 6.22 -15.67 -25.19
C PRO A 166 4.99 -16.59 -25.31
N VAL A 167 3.92 -16.08 -25.93
CA VAL A 167 2.76 -16.89 -26.34
C VAL A 167 2.83 -17.18 -27.85
N PHE A 168 3.34 -16.20 -28.61
CA PHE A 168 3.56 -16.19 -30.05
C PHE A 168 5.03 -15.82 -30.33
N ASP A 169 5.26 -14.92 -31.29
CA ASP A 169 6.57 -14.47 -31.77
C ASP A 169 7.10 -13.21 -31.06
N GLU A 170 6.69 -12.95 -29.80
CA GLU A 170 7.16 -11.79 -29.03
C GLU A 170 8.69 -11.84 -28.82
N ILE A 171 9.35 -10.67 -28.91
CA ILE A 171 10.79 -10.55 -28.71
C ILE A 171 11.11 -10.73 -27.23
N VAL A 172 11.98 -11.68 -26.89
CA VAL A 172 12.44 -11.86 -25.51
C VAL A 172 13.57 -10.87 -25.21
N VAL A 173 13.34 -9.94 -24.29
CA VAL A 173 14.38 -9.05 -23.75
C VAL A 173 14.89 -9.64 -22.44
N ASN A 174 16.00 -10.37 -22.51
CA ASN A 174 16.55 -11.11 -21.37
C ASN A 174 17.63 -10.30 -20.63
N MET A 175 17.42 -10.06 -19.34
CA MET A 175 18.21 -9.11 -18.54
C MET A 175 19.59 -9.62 -18.08
N SER A 176 19.97 -10.87 -18.40
CA SER A 176 21.16 -11.53 -17.85
C SER A 176 22.52 -10.86 -18.11
N ARG A 177 22.62 -9.94 -19.08
CA ARG A 177 23.83 -9.11 -19.30
C ARG A 177 23.92 -7.88 -18.39
N MET A 178 22.81 -7.41 -17.81
CA MET A 178 22.76 -6.34 -16.79
C MET A 178 22.82 -6.94 -15.39
N ASN A 179 23.98 -7.46 -14.99
CA ASN A 179 24.15 -8.30 -13.80
C ASN A 179 25.10 -7.74 -12.73
N ARG A 180 25.45 -6.45 -12.80
CA ARG A 180 26.41 -5.83 -11.88
C ARG A 180 25.75 -5.37 -10.58
N ILE A 181 26.44 -5.58 -9.47
CA ILE A 181 26.27 -4.78 -8.26
C ILE A 181 27.00 -3.45 -8.50
N LEU A 182 26.30 -2.33 -8.30
CA LEU A 182 26.77 -0.98 -8.66
C LEU A 182 27.30 -0.22 -7.44
N GLU A 183 26.60 -0.32 -6.31
CA GLU A 183 26.96 0.37 -5.06
C GLU A 183 26.44 -0.44 -3.85
N PHE A 184 27.16 -0.37 -2.72
CA PHE A 184 26.63 -0.77 -1.42
C PHE A 184 27.14 0.21 -0.35
N ASP A 185 26.23 0.80 0.39
CA ASP A 185 26.55 1.66 1.54
C ASP A 185 26.48 0.83 2.83
N GLU A 186 27.64 0.53 3.40
CA GLU A 186 27.79 -0.21 4.66
C GLU A 186 27.23 0.53 5.89
N VAL A 187 26.90 1.82 5.79
CA VAL A 187 26.31 2.60 6.90
C VAL A 187 24.79 2.54 6.88
N SER A 188 24.15 2.76 5.73
CA SER A 188 22.68 2.64 5.60
C SER A 188 22.18 1.23 5.34
N GLY A 189 23.03 0.33 4.83
CA GLY A 189 22.63 -0.98 4.31
C GLY A 189 21.93 -0.91 2.94
N ALA A 190 22.02 0.20 2.21
CA ALA A 190 21.42 0.33 0.88
C ALA A 190 22.31 -0.33 -0.19
N LEU A 191 21.77 -1.32 -0.90
CA LEU A 191 22.36 -1.93 -2.10
C LEU A 191 21.76 -1.29 -3.35
N VAL A 192 22.58 -1.04 -4.37
CA VAL A 192 22.14 -0.71 -5.73
C VAL A 192 22.71 -1.76 -6.70
N ALA A 193 21.84 -2.42 -7.44
CA ALA A 193 22.21 -3.48 -8.39
C ALA A 193 21.39 -3.39 -9.68
N GLU A 194 21.95 -3.93 -10.76
CA GLU A 194 21.25 -4.12 -12.03
C GLU A 194 20.25 -5.27 -11.96
N ALA A 195 19.15 -5.16 -12.71
CA ALA A 195 17.99 -6.04 -12.64
C ALA A 195 18.29 -7.54 -12.92
N GLY A 196 19.30 -7.83 -13.73
CA GLY A 196 19.74 -9.19 -14.06
C GLY A 196 20.70 -9.82 -13.05
N CYS A 197 21.04 -9.15 -11.94
CA CYS A 197 21.82 -9.74 -10.86
C CYS A 197 21.04 -10.90 -10.22
N ILE A 198 21.68 -12.06 -10.09
CA ILE A 198 21.10 -13.26 -9.46
C ILE A 198 20.98 -13.04 -7.94
N LEU A 199 19.89 -13.51 -7.33
CA LEU A 199 19.60 -13.33 -5.90
C LEU A 199 20.70 -13.93 -5.00
N GLU A 200 21.12 -15.17 -5.26
CA GLU A 200 22.21 -15.81 -4.52
C GLU A 200 23.53 -15.03 -4.62
N VAL A 201 23.86 -14.48 -5.79
CA VAL A 201 25.07 -13.67 -5.99
C VAL A 201 25.01 -12.37 -5.17
N ALA A 202 23.83 -11.76 -5.05
CA ALA A 202 23.61 -10.59 -4.20
C ALA A 202 23.72 -10.93 -2.71
N ASP A 203 23.10 -12.03 -2.23
CA ASP A 203 23.25 -12.43 -0.82
C ASP A 203 24.69 -12.83 -0.48
N GLN A 204 25.40 -13.55 -1.36
CA GLN A 204 26.82 -13.89 -1.16
C GLN A 204 27.72 -12.64 -1.08
N PHE A 205 27.45 -11.62 -1.90
CA PHE A 205 28.13 -10.33 -1.78
C PHE A 205 27.84 -9.66 -0.43
N LEU A 206 26.56 -9.59 -0.02
CA LEU A 206 26.15 -9.01 1.26
C LEU A 206 26.69 -9.80 2.47
N ALA A 207 26.81 -11.13 2.36
CA ALA A 207 27.39 -11.99 3.38
C ALA A 207 28.84 -11.58 3.70
N SER A 208 29.63 -11.24 2.67
CA SER A 208 31.00 -10.74 2.84
C SER A 208 31.10 -9.39 3.56
N LYS A 209 29.97 -8.70 3.74
CA LYS A 209 29.82 -7.41 4.45
C LYS A 209 29.11 -7.53 5.79
N GLY A 210 28.63 -8.72 6.19
CA GLY A 210 27.80 -8.89 7.38
C GLY A 210 26.33 -8.49 7.20
N TYR A 211 25.82 -8.53 5.96
CA TYR A 211 24.42 -8.24 5.60
C TYR A 211 23.74 -9.46 4.95
N ILE A 212 22.42 -9.40 4.83
CA ILE A 212 21.59 -10.34 4.05
C ILE A 212 20.78 -9.59 2.99
N PHE A 213 20.38 -10.27 1.92
CA PHE A 213 19.28 -9.80 1.08
C PHE A 213 17.96 -9.95 1.88
N PRO A 214 17.00 -8.99 1.81
CA PRO A 214 15.75 -9.06 2.60
C PRO A 214 14.79 -10.18 2.18
N LEU A 215 15.05 -10.83 1.05
CA LEU A 215 14.24 -11.88 0.43
C LEU A 215 15.09 -13.15 0.27
N ASP A 216 14.52 -14.31 0.59
CA ASP A 216 15.09 -15.62 0.24
C ASP A 216 13.99 -16.59 -0.22
N LEU A 217 14.26 -17.38 -1.26
CA LEU A 217 13.31 -18.30 -1.90
C LEU A 217 14.04 -19.43 -2.64
N GLY A 218 13.39 -20.58 -2.84
CA GLY A 218 14.05 -21.79 -3.35
C GLY A 218 14.76 -21.65 -4.72
N ALA A 219 14.33 -20.70 -5.55
CA ALA A 219 14.95 -20.42 -6.85
C ALA A 219 16.17 -19.46 -6.79
N LYS A 220 16.73 -19.17 -5.61
CA LYS A 220 17.78 -18.15 -5.35
C LYS A 220 19.00 -18.20 -6.27
N GLY A 221 19.42 -19.39 -6.70
CA GLY A 221 20.56 -19.59 -7.62
C GLY A 221 20.30 -19.21 -9.09
N SER A 222 19.05 -18.95 -9.47
CA SER A 222 18.65 -18.61 -10.85
C SER A 222 17.80 -17.35 -10.97
N CYS A 223 16.95 -17.04 -9.98
CA CYS A 223 16.10 -15.86 -10.03
C CYS A 223 16.94 -14.56 -9.96
N GLN A 224 16.44 -13.51 -10.60
CA GLN A 224 17.14 -12.23 -10.75
C GLN A 224 16.35 -11.11 -10.08
N ILE A 225 17.04 -10.13 -9.48
CA ILE A 225 16.44 -9.09 -8.63
C ILE A 225 15.29 -8.36 -9.33
N GLY A 226 15.44 -7.97 -10.59
CA GLY A 226 14.40 -7.30 -11.36
C GLY A 226 13.18 -8.19 -11.62
N GLY A 227 13.36 -9.51 -11.74
CA GLY A 227 12.26 -10.48 -11.78
C GLY A 227 11.53 -10.56 -10.45
N ASN A 228 12.27 -10.72 -9.35
CA ASN A 228 11.71 -10.78 -7.99
C ASN A 228 10.88 -9.52 -7.66
N VAL A 229 11.40 -8.34 -8.03
CA VAL A 229 10.69 -7.06 -7.94
C VAL A 229 9.45 -7.04 -8.83
N SER A 230 9.57 -7.45 -10.10
CA SER A 230 8.44 -7.47 -11.04
C SER A 230 7.31 -8.39 -10.60
N THR A 231 7.57 -9.47 -9.86
CA THR A 231 6.52 -10.35 -9.32
C THR A 231 6.11 -10.03 -7.88
N ASN A 232 6.79 -9.09 -7.19
CA ASN A 232 6.67 -8.89 -5.74
C ASN A 232 6.84 -10.21 -4.95
N ALA A 233 7.91 -10.95 -5.23
CA ALA A 233 8.18 -12.25 -4.58
C ALA A 233 8.25 -12.14 -3.04
N GLY A 234 7.66 -13.11 -2.32
CA GLY A 234 7.53 -13.08 -0.86
C GLY A 234 8.55 -13.96 -0.13
N GLY A 235 8.30 -15.26 -0.06
CA GLY A 235 9.25 -16.28 0.35
C GLY A 235 9.57 -16.35 1.85
N LEU A 236 10.57 -17.19 2.16
CA LEU A 236 10.84 -17.84 3.45
C LEU A 236 11.09 -16.90 4.64
N ARG A 237 11.17 -15.59 4.42
CA ARG A 237 11.52 -14.56 5.42
C ARG A 237 10.64 -13.30 5.36
N LEU A 238 9.56 -13.30 4.57
CA LEU A 238 8.65 -12.16 4.46
C LEU A 238 8.04 -11.76 5.81
N LEU A 239 7.76 -12.75 6.68
CA LEU A 239 7.32 -12.54 8.07
C LEU A 239 8.18 -11.54 8.87
N ARG A 240 9.49 -11.43 8.57
CA ARG A 240 10.44 -10.61 9.33
C ARG A 240 10.91 -9.35 8.61
N TYR A 241 11.10 -9.41 7.30
CA TYR A 241 11.63 -8.28 6.52
C TYR A 241 10.58 -7.59 5.63
N GLY A 242 9.40 -8.20 5.47
CA GLY A 242 8.28 -7.66 4.71
C GLY A 242 8.42 -7.79 3.19
N SER A 243 7.35 -7.45 2.48
CA SER A 243 7.30 -7.41 1.02
C SER A 243 8.30 -6.40 0.42
N LEU A 244 8.70 -6.65 -0.83
CA LEU A 244 9.53 -5.76 -1.63
C LEU A 244 8.97 -4.33 -1.73
N HIS A 245 7.65 -4.12 -1.65
CA HIS A 245 7.02 -2.79 -1.54
C HIS A 245 7.57 -1.94 -0.37
N GLY A 246 8.04 -2.57 0.72
CA GLY A 246 8.58 -1.90 1.91
C GLY A 246 10.11 -1.87 2.03
N THR A 247 10.82 -2.72 1.27
CA THR A 247 12.29 -2.86 1.31
C THR A 247 12.99 -2.29 0.07
N VAL A 248 12.34 -2.24 -1.10
CA VAL A 248 12.83 -1.47 -2.25
C VAL A 248 12.76 0.02 -1.89
N LEU A 249 13.91 0.70 -2.02
CA LEU A 249 14.06 2.13 -1.74
C LEU A 249 13.75 2.97 -2.98
N GLY A 250 14.16 2.47 -4.15
CA GLY A 250 14.04 3.13 -5.45
C GLY A 250 14.30 2.16 -6.60
N LEU A 251 13.98 2.55 -7.83
CA LEU A 251 14.26 1.76 -9.03
C LEU A 251 14.51 2.64 -10.26
N GLU A 252 15.15 2.03 -11.26
CA GLU A 252 15.24 2.58 -12.62
C GLU A 252 14.49 1.62 -13.55
N ALA A 253 13.54 2.13 -14.32
CA ALA A 253 12.76 1.35 -15.29
C ALA A 253 12.69 2.06 -16.65
N VAL A 254 12.28 1.31 -17.68
CA VAL A 254 12.09 1.84 -19.03
C VAL A 254 10.68 1.50 -19.51
N LEU A 255 9.94 2.52 -19.92
CA LEU A 255 8.57 2.41 -20.42
C LEU A 255 8.51 1.88 -21.85
N ALA A 256 7.30 1.53 -22.29
CA ALA A 256 6.99 1.03 -23.63
C ALA A 256 7.58 1.88 -24.77
N ASP A 257 7.57 3.21 -24.64
CA ASP A 257 8.11 4.14 -25.64
C ASP A 257 9.64 4.31 -25.60
N GLY A 258 10.32 3.64 -24.67
CA GLY A 258 11.74 3.83 -24.38
C GLY A 258 12.05 5.04 -23.48
N THR A 259 11.06 5.62 -22.78
CA THR A 259 11.34 6.65 -21.76
C THR A 259 11.88 6.01 -20.49
N VAL A 260 13.02 6.50 -20.00
CA VAL A 260 13.64 6.04 -18.75
C VAL A 260 12.98 6.76 -17.56
N VAL A 261 12.49 5.98 -16.60
CA VAL A 261 12.00 6.43 -15.29
C VAL A 261 13.11 6.15 -14.28
N ASP A 262 13.80 7.21 -13.85
CA ASP A 262 14.79 7.17 -12.78
C ASP A 262 14.19 7.70 -11.47
N ASP A 263 13.89 6.77 -10.56
CA ASP A 263 13.65 7.03 -9.14
C ASP A 263 14.56 6.09 -8.32
N LEU A 264 15.85 5.99 -8.70
CA LEU A 264 16.84 5.09 -8.08
C LEU A 264 17.34 5.61 -6.72
N CYS A 265 16.39 6.02 -5.88
CA CYS A 265 16.59 6.63 -4.59
C CYS A 265 17.15 5.64 -3.55
N LYS A 266 18.17 6.08 -2.80
CA LYS A 266 18.77 5.35 -1.67
C LYS A 266 18.24 5.79 -0.29
N LEU A 267 17.25 6.69 -0.24
CA LEU A 267 16.75 7.25 1.02
C LEU A 267 15.71 6.33 1.67
N ARG A 268 15.88 6.00 2.96
CA ARG A 268 14.91 5.17 3.72
C ARG A 268 13.49 5.77 3.77
N LYS A 269 13.37 7.09 3.57
CA LYS A 269 12.12 7.85 3.48
C LYS A 269 12.26 8.90 2.38
N ASN A 270 11.36 8.89 1.39
CA ASN A 270 11.17 9.97 0.45
C ASN A 270 9.66 10.22 0.26
N ASN A 271 9.22 11.47 0.37
CA ASN A 271 7.80 11.86 0.35
C ASN A 271 7.53 13.02 -0.64
N THR A 272 8.37 13.18 -1.66
CA THR A 272 8.34 14.32 -2.61
C THR A 272 7.38 14.12 -3.80
N GLY A 273 6.29 13.37 -3.63
CA GLY A 273 5.33 13.06 -4.68
C GLY A 273 4.56 11.77 -4.44
N TYR A 274 4.05 11.16 -5.51
CA TYR A 274 3.55 9.79 -5.50
C TYR A 274 4.72 8.80 -5.47
N ASP A 275 4.55 7.67 -4.79
CA ASP A 275 5.58 6.63 -4.70
C ASP A 275 5.57 5.74 -5.97
N LEU A 276 5.99 6.30 -7.10
CA LEU A 276 5.77 5.71 -8.44
C LEU A 276 6.44 4.34 -8.63
N LYS A 277 7.54 4.05 -7.91
CA LYS A 277 8.17 2.71 -7.95
C LYS A 277 7.21 1.59 -7.58
N GLN A 278 6.22 1.86 -6.71
CA GLN A 278 5.22 0.89 -6.25
C GLN A 278 4.34 0.38 -7.40
N LEU A 279 4.24 1.11 -8.51
CA LEU A 279 3.48 0.69 -9.69
C LEU A 279 4.19 -0.41 -10.50
N PHE A 280 5.51 -0.55 -10.38
CA PHE A 280 6.31 -1.56 -11.08
C PHE A 280 6.54 -2.83 -10.23
N ILE A 281 6.52 -2.68 -8.90
CA ILE A 281 6.63 -3.80 -7.96
C ILE A 281 5.35 -4.64 -8.07
N GLY A 282 5.47 -5.90 -8.51
CA GLY A 282 4.32 -6.76 -8.81
C GLY A 282 3.61 -6.50 -10.15
N ALA A 283 4.20 -5.71 -11.07
CA ALA A 283 3.61 -5.40 -12.37
C ALA A 283 3.90 -6.41 -13.49
N GLU A 284 4.71 -7.43 -13.21
CA GLU A 284 5.08 -8.53 -14.12
C GLU A 284 5.62 -8.05 -15.49
N GLY A 285 6.33 -6.91 -15.48
CA GLY A 285 6.88 -6.27 -16.68
C GLY A 285 5.84 -5.59 -17.59
N THR A 286 4.56 -5.61 -17.25
CA THR A 286 3.46 -5.19 -18.16
C THR A 286 3.39 -3.70 -18.44
N ILE A 287 4.04 -2.85 -17.63
CA ILE A 287 4.08 -1.38 -17.78
C ILE A 287 5.49 -0.83 -18.08
N GLY A 288 6.49 -1.69 -18.19
CA GLY A 288 7.89 -1.30 -18.36
C GLY A 288 8.87 -2.32 -17.79
N ILE A 289 10.13 -2.23 -18.24
CA ILE A 289 11.21 -3.12 -17.84
C ILE A 289 12.02 -2.48 -16.71
N VAL A 290 12.07 -3.12 -15.54
CA VAL A 290 12.98 -2.73 -14.45
C VAL A 290 14.42 -3.05 -14.86
N THR A 291 15.33 -2.09 -14.70
CA THR A 291 16.73 -2.16 -15.16
C THR A 291 17.75 -2.00 -14.04
N LYS A 292 17.44 -1.24 -12.98
CA LYS A 292 18.20 -1.18 -11.72
C LYS A 292 17.24 -1.12 -10.53
N VAL A 293 17.71 -1.58 -9.37
CA VAL A 293 16.96 -1.57 -8.11
C VAL A 293 17.87 -1.06 -6.99
N SER A 294 17.35 -0.16 -6.16
CA SER A 294 17.93 0.18 -4.86
C SER A 294 17.08 -0.48 -3.75
N ILE A 295 17.72 -1.22 -2.85
CA ILE A 295 17.03 -2.04 -1.84
C ILE A 295 17.72 -1.95 -0.48
N GLN A 296 16.93 -1.96 0.58
CA GLN A 296 17.38 -2.00 1.97
C GLN A 296 17.76 -3.43 2.36
N CYS A 297 19.04 -3.67 2.62
CA CYS A 297 19.56 -4.93 3.14
C CYS A 297 19.58 -4.90 4.67
N PRO A 298 18.99 -5.89 5.37
CA PRO A 298 19.17 -6.09 6.80
C PRO A 298 20.60 -6.56 7.14
N GLN A 299 21.06 -6.29 8.36
CA GLN A 299 22.28 -6.91 8.87
C GLN A 299 22.08 -8.42 9.06
N ARG A 300 23.14 -9.20 8.84
CA ARG A 300 23.13 -10.65 9.04
C ARG A 300 23.17 -10.93 10.54
N SER A 301 22.18 -11.69 11.02
CA SER A 301 22.11 -12.10 12.42
C SER A 301 23.35 -12.92 12.82
N PRO A 302 23.97 -12.66 13.98
CA PRO A 302 25.01 -13.50 14.57
C PRO A 302 24.44 -14.72 15.34
N ALA A 303 23.11 -14.86 15.44
CA ALA A 303 22.42 -15.85 16.25
C ALA A 303 21.19 -16.39 15.49
N GLN A 304 21.37 -17.46 14.74
CA GLN A 304 20.33 -18.12 13.95
C GLN A 304 20.04 -19.51 14.52
N ASN A 305 18.77 -19.82 14.78
CA ASN A 305 18.33 -21.13 15.27
C ASN A 305 17.23 -21.68 14.35
N VAL A 306 17.18 -23.01 14.16
CA VAL A 306 16.06 -23.68 13.48
C VAL A 306 15.58 -24.86 14.29
N ALA A 307 14.28 -24.85 14.61
CA ALA A 307 13.59 -25.97 15.25
C ALA A 307 12.52 -26.55 14.30
N PHE A 308 12.30 -27.85 14.40
CA PHE A 308 11.34 -28.61 13.58
C PHE A 308 10.48 -29.48 14.49
N PHE A 309 9.16 -29.34 14.37
CA PHE A 309 8.18 -29.86 15.32
C PHE A 309 7.15 -30.77 14.65
N GLY A 310 6.64 -31.76 15.39
CA GLY A 310 5.50 -32.60 15.03
C GLY A 310 4.27 -32.25 15.86
N LEU A 311 3.11 -32.12 15.20
CA LEU A 311 1.87 -31.65 15.81
C LEU A 311 0.66 -32.49 15.37
N GLU A 312 -0.26 -32.73 16.29
CA GLU A 312 -1.38 -33.67 16.11
C GLU A 312 -2.55 -33.11 15.28
N SER A 313 -2.72 -31.78 15.20
CA SER A 313 -3.81 -31.15 14.43
C SER A 313 -3.45 -29.73 13.96
N PHE A 314 -4.22 -29.21 13.00
CA PHE A 314 -4.05 -27.84 12.53
C PHE A 314 -4.29 -26.79 13.63
N ASP A 315 -5.21 -27.05 14.57
CA ASP A 315 -5.42 -26.21 15.75
C ASP A 315 -4.17 -26.14 16.65
N LYS A 316 -3.39 -27.23 16.72
CA LYS A 316 -2.10 -27.23 17.40
C LYS A 316 -1.05 -26.38 16.66
N VAL A 317 -1.06 -26.37 15.33
CA VAL A 317 -0.21 -25.43 14.53
C VAL A 317 -0.62 -23.97 14.78
N GLN A 318 -1.92 -23.67 14.81
CA GLN A 318 -2.41 -22.33 15.17
C GLN A 318 -2.00 -21.90 16.58
N GLN A 319 -2.08 -22.82 17.56
CA GLN A 319 -1.61 -22.60 18.93
C GLN A 319 -0.09 -22.33 18.95
N ALA A 320 0.72 -23.18 18.33
CA ALA A 320 2.17 -23.02 18.24
C ALA A 320 2.57 -21.68 17.59
N PHE A 321 1.88 -21.26 16.52
CA PHE A 321 2.12 -19.97 15.87
C PHE A 321 1.73 -18.77 16.74
N ARG A 322 0.67 -18.88 17.56
CA ARG A 322 0.30 -17.86 18.54
C ARG A 322 1.34 -17.74 19.65
N GLU A 323 1.75 -18.84 20.25
CA GLU A 323 2.77 -18.85 21.31
C GLU A 323 4.13 -18.38 20.78
N ALA A 324 4.54 -18.81 19.58
CA ALA A 324 5.80 -18.39 18.95
C ALA A 324 5.86 -16.86 18.76
N LYS A 325 4.77 -16.25 18.24
CA LYS A 325 4.68 -14.78 18.14
C LYS A 325 4.69 -14.10 19.50
N GLY A 326 4.03 -14.67 20.51
CA GLY A 326 3.99 -14.10 21.86
C GLY A 326 5.33 -14.14 22.59
N GLN A 327 6.10 -15.24 22.44
CA GLN A 327 7.25 -15.54 23.28
C GLN A 327 8.60 -15.28 22.57
N LEU A 328 8.72 -15.63 21.28
CA LEU A 328 9.91 -15.32 20.49
C LEU A 328 9.86 -13.85 20.00
N SER A 329 8.67 -13.34 19.65
CA SER A 329 8.44 -11.95 19.25
C SER A 329 9.41 -11.48 18.15
N GLU A 330 10.30 -10.52 18.45
CA GLU A 330 11.13 -9.82 17.46
C GLU A 330 12.30 -10.63 16.90
N ILE A 331 12.63 -11.80 17.49
CA ILE A 331 13.67 -12.70 16.96
C ILE A 331 13.13 -13.73 15.97
N LEU A 332 11.81 -13.95 15.90
CA LEU A 332 11.19 -14.86 14.92
C LEU A 332 11.55 -14.41 13.49
N SER A 333 11.97 -15.33 12.63
CA SER A 333 12.30 -15.03 11.22
C SER A 333 11.55 -15.88 10.19
N ALA A 334 11.13 -17.10 10.54
CA ALA A 334 10.21 -17.90 9.73
C ALA A 334 9.27 -18.75 10.60
N PHE A 335 8.07 -19.05 10.08
CA PHE A 335 7.18 -20.08 10.61
C PHE A 335 6.48 -20.76 9.44
N GLU A 336 6.92 -21.98 9.12
CA GLU A 336 6.49 -22.75 7.96
C GLU A 336 5.60 -23.92 8.38
N LEU A 337 4.44 -24.05 7.74
CA LEU A 337 3.52 -25.20 7.87
C LEU A 337 3.84 -26.26 6.82
N MET A 338 3.83 -27.53 7.21
CA MET A 338 3.88 -28.70 6.32
C MET A 338 2.93 -29.80 6.83
N ASP A 339 2.25 -30.49 5.94
CA ASP A 339 1.44 -31.67 6.24
C ASP A 339 2.23 -32.99 6.13
N GLU A 340 1.66 -34.10 6.62
CA GLU A 340 2.24 -35.45 6.45
C GLU A 340 2.49 -35.78 4.97
N GLY A 341 1.52 -35.50 4.11
CA GLY A 341 1.59 -35.83 2.69
C GLY A 341 2.80 -35.20 2.00
N SER A 342 3.09 -33.92 2.20
CA SER A 342 4.29 -33.28 1.65
C SER A 342 5.59 -33.91 2.18
N GLN A 343 5.65 -34.26 3.47
CA GLN A 343 6.80 -34.95 4.06
C GLN A 343 6.94 -36.41 3.57
N ALA A 344 5.84 -37.08 3.22
CA ALA A 344 5.87 -38.39 2.57
C ALA A 344 6.44 -38.30 1.15
N LEU A 345 6.03 -37.31 0.35
CA LEU A 345 6.56 -37.08 -1.00
C LEU A 345 8.06 -36.74 -0.98
N VAL A 346 8.50 -35.86 -0.07
CA VAL A 346 9.94 -35.55 0.12
C VAL A 346 10.73 -36.79 0.55
N ARG A 347 10.21 -37.59 1.49
CA ARG A 347 10.82 -38.86 1.92
C ARG A 347 10.94 -39.86 0.76
N GLN A 348 9.92 -39.93 -0.10
CA GLN A 348 9.89 -40.83 -1.26
C GLN A 348 10.95 -40.46 -2.31
N VAL A 349 11.08 -39.17 -2.65
CA VAL A 349 12.00 -38.72 -3.70
C VAL A 349 13.45 -38.66 -3.22
N THR A 350 13.69 -38.16 -2.00
CA THR A 350 15.07 -37.96 -1.49
C THR A 350 15.67 -39.20 -0.82
N ASN A 351 14.84 -40.10 -0.29
CA ASN A 351 15.24 -41.17 0.64
C ASN A 351 16.05 -40.66 1.88
N ASN A 352 15.92 -39.39 2.27
CA ASN A 352 16.52 -38.84 3.48
C ASN A 352 15.80 -39.37 4.75
N LYS A 353 16.53 -39.58 5.86
CA LYS A 353 15.91 -39.91 7.17
C LYS A 353 15.06 -38.71 7.62
N ARG A 354 13.81 -38.93 8.05
CA ARG A 354 12.97 -37.86 8.63
C ARG A 354 13.65 -37.23 9.86
N PRO A 355 13.40 -35.94 10.16
CA PRO A 355 14.01 -35.26 11.31
C PRO A 355 13.58 -35.84 12.67
N LEU A 356 12.32 -36.28 12.75
CA LEU A 356 11.69 -36.86 13.93
C LEU A 356 11.58 -38.39 13.77
N GLU A 357 11.46 -39.12 14.88
CA GLU A 357 11.35 -40.58 14.86
C GLU A 357 9.91 -41.05 14.57
N ASN A 358 8.93 -40.33 15.10
CA ASN A 358 7.50 -40.58 14.89
C ASN A 358 6.98 -39.80 13.66
N GLN A 359 5.76 -40.14 13.24
CA GLN A 359 5.04 -39.44 12.17
C GLN A 359 3.85 -38.68 12.76
N TYR A 360 3.66 -37.45 12.29
CA TYR A 360 2.62 -36.53 12.74
C TYR A 360 1.80 -36.04 11.54
N PRO A 361 0.48 -35.76 11.72
CA PRO A 361 -0.35 -35.19 10.66
C PRO A 361 0.16 -33.83 10.16
N PHE A 362 0.78 -33.05 11.05
CA PHE A 362 1.36 -31.74 10.76
C PHE A 362 2.77 -31.62 11.31
N TYR A 363 3.54 -30.76 10.66
CA TYR A 363 4.84 -30.30 11.11
C TYR A 363 4.94 -28.79 10.96
N CYS A 364 5.77 -28.15 11.79
CA CYS A 364 6.22 -26.80 11.49
C CYS A 364 7.73 -26.63 11.68
N LEU A 365 8.32 -25.76 10.86
CA LEU A 365 9.70 -25.30 10.97
C LEU A 365 9.67 -23.85 11.46
N ILE A 366 10.38 -23.57 12.55
CA ILE A 366 10.53 -22.23 13.11
C ILE A 366 12.00 -21.81 12.99
N GLU A 367 12.26 -20.66 12.38
CA GLU A 367 13.57 -20.01 12.38
C GLU A 367 13.54 -18.81 13.34
N THR A 368 14.59 -18.64 14.16
CA THR A 368 14.89 -17.36 14.80
C THR A 368 16.19 -16.78 14.28
N SER A 369 16.28 -15.45 14.32
CA SER A 369 17.42 -14.62 13.94
C SER A 369 17.44 -13.38 14.84
N GLY A 370 18.22 -13.39 15.92
CA GLY A 370 18.36 -12.26 16.84
C GLY A 370 19.75 -11.62 16.79
N SER A 371 20.14 -10.93 17.87
CA SER A 371 21.42 -10.20 17.97
C SER A 371 22.34 -10.72 19.07
N ASN A 372 21.87 -11.65 19.91
CA ASN A 372 22.59 -12.24 21.02
C ASN A 372 22.16 -13.69 21.19
N ALA A 373 23.11 -14.63 21.06
CA ALA A 373 22.81 -16.06 21.10
C ALA A 373 22.30 -16.56 22.46
N ASP A 374 22.71 -15.92 23.57
CA ASP A 374 22.27 -16.32 24.92
C ASP A 374 20.79 -15.96 25.12
N HIS A 375 20.40 -14.71 24.82
CA HIS A 375 19.00 -14.26 24.88
C HIS A 375 18.08 -15.03 23.92
N ASP A 376 18.56 -15.32 22.70
CA ASP A 376 17.81 -16.10 21.71
C ASP A 376 17.60 -17.55 22.20
N SER A 377 18.63 -18.13 22.85
CA SER A 377 18.54 -19.47 23.45
C SER A 377 17.59 -19.50 24.66
N GLU A 378 17.63 -18.50 25.53
CA GLU A 378 16.72 -18.38 26.68
C GLU A 378 15.26 -18.27 26.23
N LYS A 379 14.98 -17.41 25.24
CA LYS A 379 13.65 -17.29 24.61
C LYS A 379 13.18 -18.60 23.99
N LEU A 380 14.07 -19.26 23.23
CA LEU A 380 13.74 -20.51 22.54
C LEU A 380 13.53 -21.66 23.52
N ALA A 381 14.32 -21.75 24.59
CA ALA A 381 14.16 -22.75 25.64
C ALA A 381 12.84 -22.57 26.41
N ALA A 382 12.49 -21.33 26.81
CA ALA A 382 11.22 -21.05 27.48
C ALA A 382 10.01 -21.37 26.58
N PHE A 383 10.08 -21.00 25.29
CA PHE A 383 9.06 -21.37 24.30
C PHE A 383 8.94 -22.89 24.13
N LEU A 384 10.06 -23.62 24.03
CA LEU A 384 10.08 -25.07 23.92
C LEU A 384 9.46 -25.76 25.14
N GLU A 385 9.81 -25.32 26.35
CA GLU A 385 9.26 -25.83 27.61
C GLU A 385 7.73 -25.61 27.64
N ASP A 386 7.27 -24.40 27.37
CA ASP A 386 5.86 -24.02 27.39
C ASP A 386 5.00 -24.77 26.35
N VAL A 387 5.45 -24.91 25.09
CA VAL A 387 4.66 -25.64 24.07
C VAL A 387 4.67 -27.16 24.26
N MET A 388 5.68 -27.71 24.95
CA MET A 388 5.72 -29.12 25.33
C MET A 388 4.84 -29.39 26.57
N GLU A 389 4.93 -28.57 27.63
CA GLU A 389 4.10 -28.72 28.84
C GLU A 389 2.60 -28.54 28.53
N LYS A 390 2.24 -27.60 27.66
CA LYS A 390 0.85 -27.42 27.18
C LYS A 390 0.39 -28.54 26.22
N GLY A 391 1.27 -29.47 25.84
CA GLY A 391 1.00 -30.49 24.82
C GLY A 391 0.58 -29.86 23.49
N ILE A 392 1.17 -28.74 23.10
CA ILE A 392 0.93 -28.07 21.81
C ILE A 392 1.77 -28.75 20.73
N VAL A 393 3.03 -29.02 21.05
CA VAL A 393 3.95 -29.85 20.25
C VAL A 393 4.00 -31.25 20.85
N ALA A 394 4.12 -32.29 20.01
CA ALA A 394 4.16 -33.69 20.43
C ALA A 394 5.57 -34.31 20.35
N ASP A 395 6.43 -33.80 19.46
CA ASP A 395 7.86 -34.13 19.33
C ASP A 395 8.57 -32.97 18.62
N GLY A 396 9.89 -32.82 18.81
CA GLY A 396 10.63 -31.68 18.29
C GLY A 396 12.14 -31.85 18.32
N THR A 397 12.81 -31.29 17.32
CA THR A 397 14.28 -31.25 17.23
C THR A 397 14.78 -29.83 16.96
N LEU A 398 15.93 -29.50 17.54
CA LEU A 398 16.61 -28.21 17.41
C LEU A 398 17.98 -28.44 16.77
N ALA A 399 18.25 -27.77 15.65
CA ALA A 399 19.52 -27.88 14.95
C ALA A 399 20.70 -27.42 15.82
N GLN A 400 21.72 -28.26 15.96
CA GLN A 400 22.91 -27.99 16.77
C GLN A 400 24.04 -27.28 15.99
N ASP A 401 23.94 -27.24 14.65
CA ASP A 401 24.97 -26.69 13.76
C ASP A 401 24.38 -26.28 12.39
N GLU A 402 25.15 -25.53 11.60
CA GLU A 402 24.77 -25.07 10.25
C GLU A 402 24.35 -26.19 9.29
N THR A 403 24.92 -27.38 9.41
CA THR A 403 24.59 -28.55 8.57
C THR A 403 23.20 -29.03 8.91
N GLN A 404 22.88 -29.13 10.20
CA GLN A 404 21.54 -29.47 10.68
C GLN A 404 20.51 -28.41 10.29
N ILE A 405 20.84 -27.10 10.40
CA ILE A 405 19.99 -26.00 9.92
C ILE A 405 19.63 -26.21 8.44
N LYS A 406 20.62 -26.49 7.59
CA LYS A 406 20.43 -26.73 6.14
C LYS A 406 19.66 -28.04 5.88
N SER A 407 19.89 -29.08 6.68
CA SER A 407 19.15 -30.34 6.58
C SER A 407 17.68 -30.22 6.99
N LEU A 408 17.33 -29.39 7.99
CA LEU A 408 15.93 -29.13 8.36
C LEU A 408 15.23 -28.28 7.30
N TRP A 409 15.86 -27.19 6.84
CA TRP A 409 15.32 -26.35 5.76
C TRP A 409 15.08 -27.13 4.46
N ALA A 410 15.92 -28.12 4.14
CA ALA A 410 15.74 -28.98 2.96
C ALA A 410 14.42 -29.78 2.95
N TRP A 411 13.82 -30.10 4.11
CA TRP A 411 12.51 -30.75 4.19
C TRP A 411 11.34 -29.82 3.83
N ARG A 412 11.56 -28.49 3.86
CA ARG A 412 10.59 -27.45 3.48
C ARG A 412 10.85 -26.88 2.08
N GLU A 413 12.11 -26.63 1.72
CA GLU A 413 12.48 -26.17 0.37
C GLU A 413 12.29 -27.28 -0.69
N GLY A 414 12.58 -28.54 -0.34
CA GLY A 414 12.53 -29.68 -1.26
C GLY A 414 11.12 -30.16 -1.67
N ILE A 415 10.04 -29.65 -1.07
CA ILE A 415 8.66 -30.10 -1.36
C ILE A 415 8.29 -29.82 -2.82
N THR A 416 8.62 -28.64 -3.32
CA THR A 416 8.30 -28.23 -4.70
C THR A 416 9.05 -29.07 -5.74
N GLU A 417 10.31 -29.45 -5.45
CA GLU A 417 11.13 -30.34 -6.28
C GLU A 417 10.58 -31.78 -6.24
N ALA A 418 10.26 -32.31 -5.06
CA ALA A 418 9.69 -33.64 -4.89
C ALA A 418 8.36 -33.83 -5.65
N LEU A 419 7.48 -32.82 -5.63
CA LEU A 419 6.24 -32.81 -6.41
C LEU A 419 6.51 -32.95 -7.92
N SER A 420 7.46 -32.17 -8.46
CA SER A 420 7.82 -32.21 -9.88
C SER A 420 8.49 -33.52 -10.32
N HIS A 421 9.04 -34.32 -9.40
CA HIS A 421 9.60 -35.63 -9.70
C HIS A 421 8.58 -36.77 -9.75
N LEU A 422 7.35 -36.57 -9.26
CA LEU A 422 6.36 -37.65 -9.11
C LEU A 422 5.26 -37.67 -10.19
N GLY A 423 5.25 -36.68 -11.08
CA GLY A 423 4.39 -36.66 -12.28
C GLY A 423 3.92 -35.24 -12.61
N GLY A 424 2.62 -35.09 -12.87
CA GLY A 424 1.98 -33.77 -12.97
C GLY A 424 1.73 -33.17 -11.59
N THR A 425 1.46 -31.87 -11.53
CA THR A 425 0.94 -31.22 -10.32
C THR A 425 0.11 -30.00 -10.68
N TYR A 426 -1.12 -29.92 -10.18
CA TYR A 426 -1.89 -28.68 -10.20
C TYR A 426 -1.46 -27.84 -8.99
N LYS A 427 -0.99 -26.61 -9.23
CA LYS A 427 -0.35 -25.75 -8.24
C LYS A 427 -1.18 -24.51 -7.98
N TYR A 428 -1.69 -24.38 -6.76
CA TYR A 428 -2.38 -23.19 -6.28
C TYR A 428 -1.52 -22.55 -5.20
N ASP A 429 -1.39 -21.23 -5.32
CA ASP A 429 -0.63 -20.35 -4.44
C ASP A 429 -1.60 -19.26 -4.01
N VAL A 430 -1.95 -19.20 -2.74
CA VAL A 430 -3.16 -18.50 -2.27
C VAL A 430 -2.93 -17.82 -0.93
N SER A 431 -3.65 -16.72 -0.67
CA SER A 431 -3.71 -16.08 0.64
C SER A 431 -5.13 -16.18 1.19
N ILE A 432 -5.31 -16.81 2.35
CA ILE A 432 -6.64 -17.06 2.96
C ILE A 432 -6.53 -16.89 4.48
N PRO A 433 -7.64 -16.62 5.21
CA PRO A 433 -7.57 -16.37 6.65
C PRO A 433 -6.89 -17.53 7.40
N VAL A 434 -5.91 -17.24 8.28
CA VAL A 434 -5.07 -18.24 8.95
C VAL A 434 -5.87 -19.34 9.64
N LYS A 435 -7.05 -19.01 10.21
CA LYS A 435 -7.96 -19.97 10.84
C LYS A 435 -8.52 -21.05 9.91
N ASP A 436 -8.60 -20.75 8.60
CA ASP A 436 -9.16 -21.62 7.56
C ASP A 436 -8.05 -22.20 6.65
N LEU A 437 -6.77 -21.86 6.90
CA LEU A 437 -5.65 -22.03 5.96
C LEU A 437 -5.52 -23.46 5.42
N TYR A 438 -5.71 -24.46 6.28
CA TYR A 438 -5.59 -25.86 5.88
C TYR A 438 -6.95 -26.51 5.50
N GLN A 439 -8.09 -25.87 5.79
CA GLN A 439 -9.42 -26.40 5.43
C GLN A 439 -9.59 -26.55 3.91
N LEU A 440 -8.99 -25.65 3.11
CA LEU A 440 -8.95 -25.77 1.65
C LEU A 440 -8.31 -27.08 1.17
N VAL A 441 -7.34 -27.61 1.93
CA VAL A 441 -6.63 -28.85 1.59
C VAL A 441 -7.53 -30.06 1.82
N GLU A 442 -8.24 -30.09 2.94
CA GLU A 442 -9.22 -31.14 3.25
C GLU A 442 -10.43 -31.10 2.30
N ASP A 443 -11.01 -29.92 2.06
CA ASP A 443 -12.16 -29.76 1.15
C ASP A 443 -11.79 -30.13 -0.29
N THR A 444 -10.56 -29.79 -0.73
CA THR A 444 -10.02 -30.23 -2.04
C THR A 444 -9.79 -31.75 -2.07
N ARG A 445 -9.28 -32.34 -0.99
CA ARG A 445 -9.01 -33.78 -0.91
C ARG A 445 -10.31 -34.59 -0.98
N ALA A 446 -11.30 -34.23 -0.16
CA ALA A 446 -12.63 -34.82 -0.17
C ALA A 446 -13.28 -34.74 -1.56
N ARG A 447 -13.26 -33.56 -2.19
CA ARG A 447 -13.86 -33.36 -3.52
C ARG A 447 -13.20 -34.17 -4.64
N VAL A 448 -11.88 -34.40 -4.56
CA VAL A 448 -11.14 -35.23 -5.53
C VAL A 448 -11.39 -36.74 -5.29
N ASP A 449 -11.61 -37.14 -4.04
CA ASP A 449 -11.97 -38.51 -3.66
C ASP A 449 -13.42 -38.84 -4.05
N GLU A 450 -14.38 -37.95 -3.77
CA GLU A 450 -15.78 -38.01 -4.23
C GLU A 450 -15.90 -38.13 -5.77
N ALA A 451 -14.98 -37.51 -6.51
CA ALA A 451 -14.91 -37.60 -7.96
C ALA A 451 -14.30 -38.92 -8.48
N GLY A 452 -13.83 -39.81 -7.58
CA GLY A 452 -13.16 -41.06 -7.93
C GLY A 452 -11.79 -40.86 -8.61
N LEU A 453 -11.07 -39.80 -8.26
CA LEU A 453 -9.81 -39.42 -8.92
C LEU A 453 -8.55 -39.63 -8.06
N LEU A 454 -8.71 -39.88 -6.75
CA LEU A 454 -7.64 -40.14 -5.79
C LEU A 454 -7.44 -41.66 -5.60
N GLY A 455 -6.19 -42.12 -5.49
CA GLY A 455 -5.88 -43.51 -5.15
C GLY A 455 -4.47 -43.97 -5.54
N ASP A 456 -4.14 -45.22 -5.22
CA ASP A 456 -2.78 -45.77 -5.36
C ASP A 456 -2.46 -46.39 -6.73
N SER A 457 -3.46 -46.85 -7.48
CA SER A 457 -3.27 -47.43 -8.83
C SER A 457 -3.15 -46.37 -9.94
N ASP A 458 -2.68 -46.77 -11.12
CA ASP A 458 -2.57 -45.88 -12.29
C ASP A 458 -3.91 -45.46 -12.92
N GLU A 459 -5.03 -46.08 -12.51
CA GLU A 459 -6.38 -45.67 -12.90
C GLU A 459 -6.67 -44.25 -12.39
N PHE A 460 -6.41 -44.03 -11.10
CA PHE A 460 -6.56 -42.76 -10.41
C PHE A 460 -5.48 -41.76 -10.86
N PRO A 461 -5.84 -40.63 -11.48
CA PRO A 461 -4.84 -39.65 -11.90
C PRO A 461 -4.16 -38.96 -10.71
N VAL A 462 -4.83 -38.77 -9.58
CA VAL A 462 -4.28 -38.08 -8.40
C VAL A 462 -3.58 -39.06 -7.46
N ARG A 463 -2.37 -38.70 -7.02
CA ARG A 463 -1.60 -39.40 -5.98
C ARG A 463 -1.94 -38.85 -4.59
N ALA A 464 -1.93 -37.53 -4.44
CA ALA A 464 -2.09 -36.85 -3.17
C ALA A 464 -2.58 -35.41 -3.36
N VAL A 465 -3.35 -34.92 -2.39
CA VAL A 465 -3.67 -33.49 -2.20
C VAL A 465 -2.93 -33.04 -0.94
N VAL A 466 -1.99 -32.11 -1.08
CA VAL A 466 -1.09 -31.68 0.00
C VAL A 466 -1.08 -30.15 0.18
N GLY A 467 -0.81 -29.71 1.40
CA GLY A 467 -0.74 -28.30 1.79
C GLY A 467 0.45 -28.00 2.68
N TYR A 468 1.21 -26.98 2.28
CA TYR A 468 2.37 -26.44 3.00
C TYR A 468 2.48 -24.94 2.68
N GLY A 469 3.23 -24.18 3.46
CA GLY A 469 3.44 -22.75 3.16
C GLY A 469 3.79 -21.88 4.36
N HIS A 470 3.69 -20.57 4.13
CA HIS A 470 4.07 -19.52 5.05
C HIS A 470 2.91 -19.19 6.01
N MET A 471 2.96 -19.74 7.23
CA MET A 471 1.95 -19.48 8.27
C MET A 471 2.00 -18.01 8.75
N GLY A 472 3.17 -17.38 8.60
CA GLY A 472 3.48 -16.02 9.06
C GLY A 472 2.59 -14.92 8.46
N ASP A 473 2.32 -15.04 7.17
CA ASP A 473 1.64 -14.06 6.29
C ASP A 473 0.37 -14.65 5.63
N ALA A 474 0.01 -15.88 6.02
CA ALA A 474 -1.19 -16.62 5.62
C ALA A 474 -1.20 -17.11 4.16
N ASN A 475 -0.02 -17.46 3.61
CA ASN A 475 0.10 -18.11 2.30
C ASN A 475 0.11 -19.65 2.38
N LEU A 476 -0.72 -20.28 1.55
CA LEU A 476 -0.77 -21.72 1.33
C LEU A 476 -0.38 -22.07 -0.12
N HIS A 477 0.51 -23.05 -0.27
CA HIS A 477 0.76 -23.73 -1.53
C HIS A 477 -0.03 -25.06 -1.59
N LEU A 478 -1.31 -24.98 -1.96
CA LEU A 478 -2.12 -26.17 -2.25
C LEU A 478 -1.61 -26.85 -3.53
N ASN A 479 -1.19 -28.11 -3.41
CA ASN A 479 -0.66 -28.88 -4.54
C ASN A 479 -1.43 -30.21 -4.68
N VAL A 480 -1.99 -30.45 -5.86
CA VAL A 480 -2.62 -31.72 -6.23
C VAL A 480 -1.63 -32.49 -7.11
N SER A 481 -0.92 -33.44 -6.52
CA SER A 481 0.09 -34.27 -7.20
C SER A 481 -0.57 -35.37 -8.01
N THR A 482 -0.19 -35.52 -9.28
CA THR A 482 -0.82 -36.45 -10.20
C THR A 482 0.18 -37.34 -10.93
N ARG A 483 -0.24 -38.55 -11.32
CA ARG A 483 0.55 -39.47 -12.16
C ARG A 483 0.76 -38.92 -13.58
N ARG A 484 -0.20 -38.11 -14.04
CA ARG A 484 -0.31 -37.48 -15.36
C ARG A 484 -1.17 -36.21 -15.23
N MET A 485 -1.05 -35.25 -16.14
CA MET A 485 -2.09 -34.23 -16.29
C MET A 485 -3.35 -34.91 -16.87
N ASP A 486 -4.53 -34.60 -16.32
CA ASP A 486 -5.78 -35.29 -16.64
C ASP A 486 -6.94 -34.27 -16.54
N PRO A 487 -7.60 -33.87 -17.65
CA PRO A 487 -8.61 -32.81 -17.64
C PRO A 487 -9.80 -33.05 -16.70
N ARG A 488 -10.02 -34.29 -16.24
CA ARG A 488 -11.01 -34.61 -15.21
C ARG A 488 -10.66 -33.99 -13.86
N VAL A 489 -9.37 -33.95 -13.52
CA VAL A 489 -8.86 -33.32 -12.29
C VAL A 489 -9.01 -31.80 -12.38
N GLU A 490 -8.60 -31.20 -13.49
CA GLU A 490 -8.72 -29.76 -13.74
C GLU A 490 -10.17 -29.27 -13.60
N LYS A 491 -11.13 -30.00 -14.18
CA LYS A 491 -12.57 -29.72 -14.08
C LYS A 491 -13.16 -29.90 -12.66
N VAL A 492 -12.52 -30.65 -11.78
CA VAL A 492 -12.95 -30.81 -10.38
C VAL A 492 -12.41 -29.68 -9.50
N LEU A 493 -11.20 -29.21 -9.80
CA LEU A 493 -10.49 -28.17 -9.07
C LEU A 493 -10.89 -26.74 -9.49
N GLU A 494 -11.15 -26.51 -10.78
CA GLU A 494 -11.50 -25.20 -11.33
C GLU A 494 -12.96 -25.22 -11.85
N PRO A 495 -13.84 -24.29 -11.43
CA PRO A 495 -13.56 -23.08 -10.64
C PRO A 495 -13.49 -23.26 -9.10
N PHE A 496 -13.84 -24.43 -8.56
CA PHE A 496 -14.05 -24.69 -7.12
C PHE A 496 -13.01 -24.06 -6.18
N VAL A 497 -11.71 -24.23 -6.43
CA VAL A 497 -10.64 -23.69 -5.57
C VAL A 497 -10.71 -22.16 -5.53
N TYR A 498 -10.97 -21.50 -6.66
CA TYR A 498 -11.08 -20.03 -6.73
C TYR A 498 -12.37 -19.52 -6.08
N GLU A 499 -13.48 -20.27 -6.19
CA GLU A 499 -14.76 -19.96 -5.54
C GLU A 499 -14.62 -20.02 -4.00
N TRP A 500 -14.02 -21.09 -3.48
CA TRP A 500 -13.73 -21.28 -2.05
C TRP A 500 -12.90 -20.14 -1.44
N ILE A 501 -11.92 -19.64 -2.22
CA ILE A 501 -11.06 -18.50 -1.84
C ILE A 501 -11.87 -17.19 -1.84
N ALA A 502 -12.72 -16.98 -2.85
CA ALA A 502 -13.53 -15.77 -2.98
C ALA A 502 -14.57 -15.64 -1.85
N GLU A 503 -15.22 -16.74 -1.44
CA GLU A 503 -16.10 -16.79 -0.26
C GLU A 503 -15.43 -16.25 1.02
N ARG A 504 -14.11 -16.47 1.16
CA ARG A 504 -13.29 -16.07 2.31
C ARG A 504 -12.50 -14.79 2.07
N GLN A 505 -12.81 -14.06 0.98
CA GLN A 505 -12.19 -12.79 0.57
C GLN A 505 -10.66 -12.90 0.38
N GLY A 506 -10.18 -14.09 0.00
CA GLY A 506 -8.76 -14.38 -0.17
C GLY A 506 -8.17 -13.97 -1.51
N SER A 507 -6.85 -14.14 -1.65
CA SER A 507 -6.13 -13.96 -2.91
C SER A 507 -5.91 -15.30 -3.61
N ILE A 508 -6.28 -15.40 -4.89
CA ILE A 508 -5.95 -16.53 -5.76
C ILE A 508 -4.48 -16.58 -6.20
N SER A 509 -3.68 -15.56 -5.83
CA SER A 509 -2.23 -15.53 -5.97
C SER A 509 -1.61 -14.73 -4.83
N ALA A 510 -0.73 -15.34 -4.05
CA ALA A 510 -0.05 -14.66 -2.94
C ALA A 510 1.27 -14.05 -3.43
N GLU A 511 2.08 -14.86 -4.12
CA GLU A 511 3.46 -14.51 -4.49
C GLU A 511 3.79 -14.76 -5.95
N HIS A 512 3.13 -15.72 -6.60
CA HIS A 512 3.53 -16.17 -7.94
C HIS A 512 3.11 -15.24 -9.09
N GLY A 513 2.42 -14.13 -8.81
CA GLY A 513 1.84 -13.24 -9.83
C GLY A 513 0.60 -13.81 -10.52
N LEU A 514 0.16 -13.20 -11.62
CA LEU A 514 -1.00 -13.63 -12.41
C LEU A 514 -0.59 -14.30 -13.73
N GLY A 515 0.42 -13.76 -14.40
CA GLY A 515 0.94 -14.20 -15.70
C GLY A 515 -0.15 -14.46 -16.75
N LEU A 516 0.04 -15.53 -17.52
CA LEU A 516 -0.99 -16.04 -18.41
C LEU A 516 -2.00 -16.89 -17.64
N MET A 517 -1.53 -17.64 -16.64
CA MET A 517 -2.29 -18.72 -16.00
C MET A 517 -3.50 -18.22 -15.20
N LYS A 518 -3.35 -17.16 -14.41
CA LYS A 518 -4.38 -16.69 -13.47
C LYS A 518 -5.09 -15.41 -13.92
N LYS A 519 -4.66 -14.76 -15.02
CA LYS A 519 -5.25 -13.51 -15.56
C LYS A 519 -6.77 -13.56 -15.67
N LYS A 520 -7.32 -14.62 -16.27
CA LYS A 520 -8.76 -14.84 -16.46
C LYS A 520 -9.55 -15.09 -15.16
N PHE A 521 -8.85 -15.34 -14.05
CA PHE A 521 -9.44 -15.64 -12.74
C PHE A 521 -9.34 -14.46 -11.76
N ILE A 522 -8.75 -13.32 -12.14
CA ILE A 522 -8.53 -12.16 -11.27
C ILE A 522 -9.81 -11.67 -10.55
N GLY A 523 -10.98 -11.87 -11.18
CA GLY A 523 -12.30 -11.52 -10.63
C GLY A 523 -12.63 -12.17 -9.28
N TYR A 524 -12.06 -13.34 -8.96
CA TYR A 524 -12.25 -14.02 -7.68
C TYR A 524 -11.58 -13.29 -6.49
N SER A 525 -10.64 -12.37 -6.74
CA SER A 525 -9.96 -11.58 -5.71
C SER A 525 -9.97 -10.06 -5.93
N ARG A 526 -10.44 -9.58 -7.09
CA ARG A 526 -10.51 -8.15 -7.45
C ARG A 526 -11.84 -7.84 -8.15
N ASN A 527 -12.59 -6.88 -7.62
CA ASN A 527 -13.81 -6.40 -8.24
C ASN A 527 -13.53 -5.64 -9.57
N PRO A 528 -14.55 -5.44 -10.44
CA PRO A 528 -14.37 -4.78 -11.73
C PRO A 528 -13.75 -3.38 -11.65
N THR A 529 -13.99 -2.62 -10.58
CA THR A 529 -13.39 -1.30 -10.36
C THR A 529 -11.87 -1.38 -10.20
N MET A 530 -11.37 -2.35 -9.41
CA MET A 530 -9.93 -2.56 -9.24
C MET A 530 -9.27 -3.03 -10.54
N VAL A 531 -9.93 -3.92 -11.29
CA VAL A 531 -9.44 -4.38 -12.61
C VAL A 531 -9.45 -3.23 -13.63
N GLY A 532 -10.49 -2.39 -13.63
CA GLY A 532 -10.57 -1.19 -14.47
C GLY A 532 -9.47 -0.18 -14.18
N LEU A 533 -9.13 0.03 -12.90
CA LEU A 533 -7.98 0.88 -12.52
C LEU A 533 -6.65 0.29 -13.00
N MET A 534 -6.46 -1.04 -12.95
CA MET A 534 -5.27 -1.71 -13.51
C MET A 534 -5.21 -1.54 -15.04
N LYS A 535 -6.31 -1.73 -15.77
CA LYS A 535 -6.41 -1.48 -17.22
C LYS A 535 -6.08 0.00 -17.54
N ASN A 536 -6.59 0.96 -16.76
CA ASN A 536 -6.29 2.40 -16.93
C ASN A 536 -4.82 2.75 -16.68
N ILE A 537 -4.17 2.16 -15.67
CA ILE A 537 -2.73 2.34 -15.39
C ILE A 537 -1.91 1.78 -16.55
N LYS A 538 -2.18 0.55 -16.99
CA LYS A 538 -1.55 -0.07 -18.16
C LYS A 538 -1.66 0.83 -19.39
N ASN A 539 -2.85 1.34 -19.70
CA ASN A 539 -3.09 2.21 -20.85
C ASN A 539 -2.50 3.63 -20.70
N THR A 540 -1.97 3.99 -19.52
CA THR A 540 -1.26 5.27 -19.27
C THR A 540 0.25 5.14 -19.43
N PHE A 541 0.84 3.99 -19.08
CA PHE A 541 2.28 3.70 -19.23
C PHE A 541 2.64 2.97 -20.53
N ASP A 542 1.63 2.44 -21.22
CA ASP A 542 1.69 1.92 -22.58
C ASP A 542 0.69 2.69 -23.50
N PRO A 543 0.77 4.04 -23.61
CA PRO A 543 -0.25 4.85 -24.26
C PRO A 543 0.01 5.01 -25.77
N CYS A 544 -1.04 4.98 -26.58
CA CYS A 544 -0.94 5.48 -27.95
C CYS A 544 -0.98 7.01 -27.98
N ASP A 545 0.09 7.67 -28.45
CA ASP A 545 0.10 9.12 -28.65
C ASP A 545 -0.62 9.53 -29.96
N ASN A 546 -1.96 9.48 -29.92
CA ASN A 546 -2.87 10.07 -30.93
C ASN A 546 -2.71 11.61 -31.12
N GLN A 547 -1.61 12.19 -30.61
CA GLN A 547 -1.15 13.57 -30.83
C GLN A 547 -0.09 13.68 -31.93
N ARG A 548 0.45 12.58 -32.47
CA ARG A 548 1.29 12.59 -33.69
C ARG A 548 0.42 12.51 -34.95
N PRO A 549 0.26 13.59 -35.74
CA PRO A 549 -0.70 13.62 -36.85
C PRO A 549 -0.34 12.73 -38.05
N TYR A 550 0.87 12.15 -38.11
CA TYR A 550 1.29 11.27 -39.20
C TYR A 550 2.19 10.13 -38.73
N CYS A 551 1.76 8.89 -38.92
CA CYS A 551 2.64 7.72 -38.81
C CYS A 551 3.65 7.66 -39.97
N ARG A 552 4.79 6.96 -39.82
CA ARG A 552 5.81 6.86 -40.90
C ARG A 552 5.26 6.27 -42.21
N LYS A 553 4.35 5.30 -42.10
CA LYS A 553 3.60 4.66 -43.21
C LYS A 553 2.57 5.60 -43.85
N CYS A 554 2.08 6.57 -43.08
CA CYS A 554 1.08 7.58 -43.46
C CYS A 554 1.76 8.71 -44.24
N LEU A 555 2.91 9.20 -43.75
CA LEU A 555 3.82 10.11 -44.47
C LEU A 555 4.23 9.52 -45.82
N ALA A 556 4.71 8.26 -45.84
CA ALA A 556 5.13 7.57 -47.06
C ALA A 556 4.01 7.28 -48.07
N SER A 557 2.73 7.45 -47.70
CA SER A 557 1.57 7.22 -48.57
C SER A 557 0.70 8.45 -48.81
N GLY A 558 1.09 9.62 -48.27
CA GLY A 558 0.36 10.89 -48.43
C GLY A 558 -1.03 10.90 -47.79
N ARG A 559 -1.29 10.06 -46.78
CA ARG A 559 -2.61 9.90 -46.17
C ARG A 559 -2.73 10.62 -44.82
N PRO A 560 -3.87 11.26 -44.50
CA PRO A 560 -4.15 11.70 -43.14
C PRO A 560 -4.19 10.49 -42.19
N CYS A 561 -3.54 10.60 -41.03
CA CYS A 561 -3.56 9.55 -40.02
C CYS A 561 -4.80 9.70 -39.14
N ALA A 562 -5.65 8.68 -39.07
CA ALA A 562 -6.86 8.69 -38.23
C ALA A 562 -6.56 8.32 -36.76
N GLY A 563 -5.33 8.55 -36.30
CA GLY A 563 -4.77 7.86 -35.14
C GLY A 563 -4.60 6.35 -35.36
N TYR A 564 -4.24 5.65 -34.30
CA TYR A 564 -4.31 4.20 -34.15
C TYR A 564 -4.65 3.90 -32.69
N GLU A 565 -5.44 2.87 -32.40
CA GLU A 565 -5.44 2.29 -31.06
C GLU A 565 -4.32 1.25 -30.98
N ARG A 566 -3.10 1.76 -30.72
CA ARG A 566 -1.97 0.96 -30.25
C ARG A 566 -2.23 0.62 -28.80
N GLU A 567 -2.91 -0.49 -28.55
CA GLU A 567 -2.71 -1.18 -27.29
C GLU A 567 -1.40 -1.96 -27.36
N THR A 568 -0.73 -2.06 -26.23
CA THR A 568 0.33 -3.04 -25.92
C THR A 568 1.66 -2.94 -26.70
N VAL A 569 2.74 -2.68 -25.96
CA VAL A 569 4.11 -3.14 -26.24
C VAL A 569 4.42 -4.42 -25.43
N PHE A 570 3.74 -4.61 -24.30
CA PHE A 570 3.82 -5.84 -23.48
C PHE A 570 2.50 -6.61 -23.54
N ILE A 571 2.51 -7.81 -24.13
CA ILE A 571 1.41 -8.78 -24.08
C ILE A 571 1.82 -10.02 -23.28
N VAL A 572 0.91 -10.39 -22.37
CA VAL A 572 0.60 -11.79 -22.07
C VAL A 572 -0.90 -11.93 -22.36
N GLY A 573 -1.27 -12.89 -23.22
CA GLY A 573 -2.49 -12.85 -24.08
C GLY A 573 -3.82 -12.47 -23.44
N SER A 574 -4.69 -11.77 -24.19
CA SER A 574 -6.10 -11.53 -23.83
C SER A 574 -7.02 -12.67 -24.30
N LEU A 575 -8.03 -12.95 -23.48
CA LEU A 575 -9.18 -13.84 -23.81
C LEU A 575 -10.48 -13.04 -23.95
N GLU A 576 -10.52 -11.82 -23.41
CA GLU A 576 -11.61 -10.86 -23.56
C GLU A 576 -11.48 -10.14 -24.92
N ASP A 577 -12.60 -9.70 -25.50
CA ASP A 577 -12.77 -8.84 -26.70
C ASP A 577 -12.81 -9.49 -28.10
N HIS A 578 -12.61 -10.81 -28.24
CA HIS A 578 -12.91 -11.60 -29.47
C HIS A 578 -12.46 -10.99 -30.83
N GLY A 579 -11.40 -10.19 -30.85
CA GLY A 579 -10.87 -9.55 -32.07
C GLY A 579 -11.78 -8.47 -32.68
N ARG A 580 -12.57 -7.73 -31.88
CA ARG A 580 -13.45 -6.64 -32.39
C ARG A 580 -13.22 -5.26 -31.75
N CYS A 581 -12.16 -4.59 -32.20
CA CYS A 581 -12.17 -3.13 -32.33
C CYS A 581 -12.08 -2.77 -33.83
N SER A 582 -12.73 -1.69 -34.25
CA SER A 582 -13.08 -1.45 -35.66
C SER A 582 -11.87 -1.36 -36.60
N SER A 583 -11.74 -2.35 -37.49
CA SER A 583 -10.88 -2.26 -38.67
C SER A 583 -11.32 -1.12 -39.60
N HIS A 584 -10.42 -0.63 -40.46
CA HIS A 584 -10.69 0.45 -41.42
C HIS A 584 -12.04 0.30 -42.14
N PRO A 585 -12.79 1.40 -42.39
CA PRO A 585 -14.01 1.35 -43.20
C PRO A 585 -13.71 0.74 -44.58
N PRO A 586 -14.62 -0.07 -45.13
CA PRO A 586 -14.34 -0.89 -46.29
C PRO A 586 -13.94 -0.06 -47.50
N ARG A 587 -13.05 -0.64 -48.31
CA ARG A 587 -12.48 -0.03 -49.52
C ARG A 587 -13.60 0.33 -50.51
N VAL A 588 -14.03 1.60 -50.52
CA VAL A 588 -14.98 2.12 -51.52
C VAL A 588 -14.28 2.14 -52.88
N VAL A 589 -14.39 1.03 -53.60
CA VAL A 589 -14.05 0.95 -55.02
C VAL A 589 -15.16 1.68 -55.77
N ALA A 590 -14.84 2.80 -56.39
CA ALA A 590 -15.79 3.56 -57.19
C ALA A 590 -16.15 2.79 -58.47
N SER A 591 -17.20 1.97 -58.41
CA SER A 591 -17.79 1.32 -59.58
C SER A 591 -18.54 2.36 -60.42
N SER A 592 -17.92 2.79 -61.53
CA SER A 592 -18.49 3.76 -62.45
C SER A 592 -19.61 3.16 -63.33
N GLY A 593 -20.81 3.73 -63.29
CA GLY A 593 -21.86 3.52 -64.30
C GLY A 593 -23.27 3.32 -63.74
N GLY A 594 -24.27 3.96 -64.36
CA GLY A 594 -25.69 3.75 -64.06
C GLY A 594 -26.49 5.05 -63.83
N SER A 595 -27.00 5.64 -64.91
CA SER A 595 -28.06 6.68 -64.88
C SER A 595 -29.33 6.17 -64.18
N SER A 596 -30.13 6.99 -63.50
CA SER A 596 -31.05 7.92 -64.16
C SER A 596 -31.74 8.97 -63.23
N SER A 597 -32.59 9.80 -63.84
CA SER A 597 -33.49 10.84 -63.29
C SER A 597 -34.22 10.53 -61.97
N GLY A 598 -34.63 11.51 -61.14
CA GLY A 598 -34.48 12.97 -61.25
C GLY A 598 -35.65 13.75 -60.60
N SER A 599 -35.47 15.05 -60.30
CA SER A 599 -36.40 15.98 -59.58
C SER A 599 -36.74 15.60 -58.12
N GLY A 600 -37.03 16.52 -57.20
CA GLY A 600 -37.04 18.00 -57.27
C GLY A 600 -37.67 18.62 -56.00
N SER A 601 -37.74 19.96 -55.95
CA SER A 601 -38.37 20.80 -54.90
C SER A 601 -37.66 20.92 -53.54
N SER A 602 -37.64 22.15 -53.05
CA SER A 602 -36.97 22.67 -51.86
C SER A 602 -37.96 23.26 -50.85
N ILE A 603 -37.44 23.86 -49.77
CA ILE A 603 -38.09 24.80 -48.80
C ILE A 603 -38.85 24.16 -47.64
N GLY A 604 -38.62 24.71 -46.43
CA GLY A 604 -39.64 24.80 -45.37
C GLY A 604 -39.20 24.31 -43.99
N GLY A 605 -38.91 25.24 -43.07
CA GLY A 605 -38.81 24.94 -41.64
C GLY A 605 -40.14 25.18 -40.92
N GLY A 606 -40.37 24.49 -39.80
CA GLY A 606 -41.55 24.66 -38.94
C GLY A 606 -41.40 23.85 -37.66
N GLU A 607 -41.86 24.39 -36.53
CA GLU A 607 -41.62 23.85 -35.19
C GLU A 607 -42.92 23.29 -34.55
N LEU A 608 -42.76 22.53 -33.45
CA LEU A 608 -43.74 22.17 -32.41
C LEU A 608 -44.65 20.93 -32.58
N LYS A 609 -44.48 20.04 -31.59
CA LYS A 609 -45.50 19.23 -30.86
C LYS A 609 -46.25 18.09 -31.59
N GLY A 610 -46.05 16.88 -31.04
CA GLY A 610 -46.99 15.75 -31.16
C GLY A 610 -46.47 14.51 -30.43
N LEU A 611 -47.25 13.96 -29.49
CA LEU A 611 -46.97 12.64 -28.88
C LEU A 611 -47.61 11.54 -29.74
N THR A 612 -46.89 10.43 -29.93
CA THR A 612 -47.52 9.12 -30.07
C THR A 612 -46.61 8.03 -29.49
N VAL A 613 -47.19 7.16 -28.67
CA VAL A 613 -46.50 5.98 -28.12
C VAL A 613 -46.71 4.80 -29.08
N ALA A 614 -45.62 4.12 -29.44
CA ALA A 614 -45.67 2.82 -30.10
C ALA A 614 -44.83 1.81 -29.30
N LYS A 615 -45.51 0.84 -28.66
CA LYS A 615 -44.85 -0.35 -28.11
C LYS A 615 -44.57 -1.33 -29.24
N VAL A 616 -43.30 -1.64 -29.46
CA VAL A 616 -42.85 -2.96 -29.91
C VAL A 616 -41.71 -3.35 -28.98
N ALA A 617 -41.73 -4.57 -28.47
CA ALA A 617 -40.67 -5.09 -27.60
C ALA A 617 -40.29 -6.47 -28.11
N GLU A 618 -39.01 -6.66 -28.44
CA GLU A 618 -38.39 -7.98 -28.55
C GLU A 618 -36.86 -7.85 -28.40
N GLU A 619 -36.29 -8.77 -27.63
CA GLU A 619 -34.91 -9.26 -27.65
C GLU A 619 -33.72 -8.26 -27.58
N GLY A 620 -33.33 -7.97 -26.33
CA GLY A 620 -32.05 -8.52 -25.86
C GLY A 620 -30.75 -7.87 -26.34
N ARG A 621 -30.65 -6.54 -26.31
CA ARG A 621 -29.34 -5.84 -26.33
C ARG A 621 -29.04 -5.22 -24.98
N SER A 622 -27.80 -5.36 -24.53
CA SER A 622 -27.24 -4.54 -23.45
C SER A 622 -27.19 -3.08 -23.89
N GLU A 623 -27.67 -2.16 -23.05
CA GLU A 623 -27.58 -0.73 -23.33
C GLU A 623 -26.12 -0.26 -23.28
N GLU A 624 -25.57 0.11 -24.44
CA GLU A 624 -24.33 0.88 -24.50
C GLU A 624 -24.58 2.27 -23.89
N VAL A 625 -24.12 2.50 -22.67
CA VAL A 625 -24.12 3.82 -22.02
C VAL A 625 -23.09 4.70 -22.73
N SER A 626 -23.47 5.23 -23.89
CA SER A 626 -22.64 6.11 -24.70
C SER A 626 -22.44 7.46 -24.00
N VAL A 627 -21.31 7.61 -23.31
CA VAL A 627 -20.89 8.85 -22.67
C VAL A 627 -20.44 9.85 -23.75
N SER A 628 -21.43 10.51 -24.36
CA SER A 628 -21.19 11.65 -25.24
C SER A 628 -21.00 12.92 -24.41
N PHE A 629 -19.87 13.59 -24.61
CA PHE A 629 -19.63 14.91 -24.02
C PHE A 629 -20.27 15.97 -24.92
N PRO A 630 -21.15 16.86 -24.40
CA PRO A 630 -21.50 18.06 -25.13
C PRO A 630 -20.26 18.95 -25.29
N PRO A 631 -20.10 19.68 -26.41
CA PRO A 631 -19.00 20.63 -26.56
C PRO A 631 -19.14 21.74 -25.52
N TYR A 632 -18.21 21.77 -24.55
CA TYR A 632 -18.10 22.87 -23.59
C TYR A 632 -17.28 24.00 -24.20
N GLU A 633 -17.96 24.95 -24.85
CA GLU A 633 -17.41 26.27 -25.08
C GLU A 633 -17.53 27.08 -23.76
N PRO A 634 -16.46 27.73 -23.27
CA PRO A 634 -16.58 28.67 -22.17
C PRO A 634 -17.51 29.82 -22.56
N PRO A 635 -18.45 30.27 -21.70
CA PRO A 635 -19.27 31.42 -22.01
C PRO A 635 -18.40 32.66 -22.23
N ASP A 636 -18.60 33.35 -23.35
CA ASP A 636 -17.80 34.50 -23.79
C ASP A 636 -17.60 35.51 -22.67
N THR A 637 -16.38 35.54 -22.12
CA THR A 637 -16.02 36.47 -21.05
C THR A 637 -15.51 37.75 -21.71
N PRO A 638 -16.22 38.88 -21.62
CA PRO A 638 -15.92 40.06 -22.43
C PRO A 638 -14.50 40.59 -22.14
N PRO A 639 -13.66 40.79 -23.16
CA PRO A 639 -12.25 41.12 -22.97
C PRO A 639 -12.05 42.59 -22.59
N GLY A 640 -12.15 42.91 -21.29
CA GLY A 640 -11.76 44.24 -20.81
C GLY A 640 -12.06 44.57 -19.35
N GLN A 641 -11.08 44.32 -18.47
CA GLN A 641 -10.52 45.24 -17.44
C GLN A 641 -10.04 44.49 -16.19
N GLY A 642 -8.72 44.54 -15.91
CA GLY A 642 -8.17 44.40 -14.54
C GLY A 642 -7.70 43.00 -14.07
N GLY A 643 -6.49 42.59 -14.44
CA GLY A 643 -5.67 41.63 -13.68
C GLY A 643 -5.64 40.18 -14.19
N GLU A 644 -4.44 39.66 -14.43
CA GLU A 644 -4.22 38.29 -14.97
C GLU A 644 -4.09 37.19 -13.89
N ASP A 645 -4.05 37.56 -12.60
CA ASP A 645 -3.56 36.72 -11.50
C ASP A 645 -4.52 35.61 -11.02
N PHE A 646 -5.74 35.48 -11.54
CA PHE A 646 -6.62 34.36 -11.19
C PHE A 646 -7.59 33.98 -12.33
N ARG A 647 -7.08 33.27 -13.34
CA ARG A 647 -7.94 32.55 -14.29
C ARG A 647 -8.19 31.12 -13.76
N LEU A 648 -9.41 30.85 -13.31
CA LEU A 648 -9.87 29.50 -12.91
C LEU A 648 -10.52 28.80 -14.11
N ALA A 649 -9.77 27.97 -14.83
CA ALA A 649 -10.32 27.16 -15.92
C ALA A 649 -10.74 25.79 -15.38
N ALA A 650 -12.04 25.50 -15.37
CA ALA A 650 -12.56 24.18 -15.00
C ALA A 650 -12.85 23.36 -16.26
N ARG A 651 -12.24 22.17 -16.37
CA ARG A 651 -12.59 21.16 -17.39
C ARG A 651 -13.38 20.04 -16.73
N CYS A 652 -14.60 19.78 -17.21
CA CYS A 652 -15.30 18.53 -16.89
C CYS A 652 -14.52 17.36 -17.52
N LEU A 653 -14.12 16.40 -16.70
CA LEU A 653 -13.45 15.16 -17.13
C LEU A 653 -14.44 14.00 -17.26
N LEU A 654 -15.52 14.02 -16.46
CA LEU A 654 -16.55 12.99 -16.44
C LEU A 654 -17.88 13.60 -15.98
N HIS A 655 -18.96 13.27 -16.69
CA HIS A 655 -20.34 13.54 -16.27
C HIS A 655 -21.19 12.31 -16.62
N LEU A 656 -21.72 11.65 -15.59
CA LEU A 656 -22.56 10.45 -15.74
C LEU A 656 -24.05 10.85 -15.73
N PRO A 657 -24.89 10.44 -16.69
CA PRO A 657 -26.29 10.85 -16.76
C PRO A 657 -27.16 10.07 -15.76
N ALA A 658 -27.12 10.50 -14.49
CA ALA A 658 -27.91 9.98 -13.37
C ALA A 658 -28.40 11.16 -12.51
N PRO A 659 -29.50 11.00 -11.72
CA PRO A 659 -29.99 12.07 -10.84
C PRO A 659 -28.92 12.52 -9.81
N ASP A 660 -28.08 11.60 -9.34
CA ASP A 660 -26.94 11.85 -8.45
C ASP A 660 -25.61 11.81 -9.24
N SER A 661 -25.52 12.61 -10.30
CA SER A 661 -24.38 12.60 -11.24
C SER A 661 -23.04 12.98 -10.61
N LEU A 662 -22.12 12.02 -10.52
CA LEU A 662 -20.74 12.28 -10.09
C LEU A 662 -19.97 13.01 -11.19
N CYS A 663 -19.75 14.31 -10.99
CA CYS A 663 -19.23 15.22 -12.00
C CYS A 663 -17.81 15.70 -11.61
N LEU A 664 -16.80 15.27 -12.37
CA LEU A 664 -15.40 15.34 -11.96
C LEU A 664 -14.67 16.47 -12.71
N PHE A 665 -14.27 17.53 -11.98
CA PHE A 665 -13.71 18.76 -12.56
C PHE A 665 -12.22 18.93 -12.27
N LEU A 666 -11.42 19.13 -13.31
CA LEU A 666 -10.03 19.58 -13.22
C LEU A 666 -9.98 21.11 -13.22
N TYR A 667 -9.53 21.70 -12.12
CA TYR A 667 -9.36 23.15 -11.98
C TYR A 667 -7.91 23.53 -12.26
N LYS A 668 -7.67 24.31 -13.33
CA LYS A 668 -6.38 24.94 -13.62
C LYS A 668 -6.39 26.39 -13.13
N HIS A 669 -5.33 26.78 -12.43
CA HIS A 669 -5.08 28.13 -11.90
C HIS A 669 -3.68 28.59 -12.32
N ASN A 670 -3.55 29.84 -12.80
CA ASN A 670 -2.27 30.41 -13.21
C ASN A 670 -1.41 30.81 -12.00
N ALA A 671 -0.46 29.95 -11.63
CA ALA A 671 0.47 30.16 -10.51
C ALA A 671 1.59 31.20 -10.81
N SER A 672 1.25 32.47 -11.05
CA SER A 672 2.23 33.55 -11.31
C SER A 672 3.14 33.86 -10.12
N SER A 673 2.61 33.74 -8.90
CA SER A 673 3.27 34.14 -7.64
C SER A 673 3.65 32.97 -6.72
N ALA A 674 3.29 31.73 -7.07
CA ALA A 674 3.48 30.58 -6.18
C ALA A 674 4.89 29.94 -6.21
N PHE A 675 5.78 30.38 -7.12
CA PHE A 675 7.15 29.88 -7.22
C PHE A 675 8.16 30.58 -6.27
N SER A 676 7.71 30.89 -5.04
CA SER A 676 8.65 31.01 -3.92
C SER A 676 8.89 29.62 -3.32
N SER A 677 10.07 29.33 -2.78
CA SER A 677 10.50 27.99 -2.36
C SER A 677 9.92 27.53 -1.00
N LEU A 678 8.62 27.74 -0.79
CA LEU A 678 7.89 27.39 0.44
C LEU A 678 6.65 26.53 0.12
N PRO A 679 6.28 25.56 0.98
CA PRO A 679 5.06 24.78 0.77
C PRO A 679 3.80 25.67 0.76
N PRO A 680 2.88 25.50 -0.20
CA PRO A 680 1.81 26.46 -0.48
C PRO A 680 0.74 26.60 0.63
N TRP A 681 0.80 25.78 1.67
CA TRP A 681 -0.04 25.89 2.88
C TRP A 681 0.56 26.78 3.98
N LYS A 682 1.81 27.26 3.84
CA LYS A 682 2.47 28.09 4.86
C LYS A 682 2.21 29.59 4.77
N ASP A 683 1.74 30.10 3.64
CA ASP A 683 1.30 31.50 3.51
C ASP A 683 -0.14 31.60 2.99
N PRO A 684 -1.13 31.49 3.90
CA PRO A 684 -2.52 31.74 3.55
C PRO A 684 -2.80 33.21 3.21
N ALA A 685 -1.92 34.18 3.52
CA ALA A 685 -2.15 35.57 3.15
C ALA A 685 -2.02 35.75 1.62
N ILE A 686 -1.12 35.02 0.96
CA ILE A 686 -1.01 35.02 -0.51
C ILE A 686 -2.31 34.51 -1.15
N GLN A 687 -2.80 33.32 -0.79
CA GLN A 687 -4.05 32.78 -1.35
C GLN A 687 -5.29 33.60 -0.94
N ALA A 688 -5.38 34.02 0.32
CA ALA A 688 -6.45 34.90 0.78
C ALA A 688 -6.45 36.23 0.03
N SER A 689 -5.29 36.76 -0.36
CA SER A 689 -5.24 37.99 -1.16
C SER A 689 -5.90 37.82 -2.52
N ALA A 690 -5.74 36.68 -3.19
CA ALA A 690 -6.34 36.44 -4.50
C ALA A 690 -7.87 36.29 -4.41
N VAL A 691 -8.36 35.39 -3.54
CA VAL A 691 -9.80 35.19 -3.37
C VAL A 691 -10.48 36.45 -2.82
N ARG A 692 -9.89 37.12 -1.83
CA ARG A 692 -10.46 38.36 -1.26
C ARG A 692 -10.44 39.54 -2.23
N ARG A 693 -9.52 39.59 -3.20
CA ARG A 693 -9.55 40.58 -4.30
C ARG A 693 -10.71 40.36 -5.28
N LEU A 694 -11.08 39.11 -5.55
CA LEU A 694 -12.20 38.78 -6.45
C LEU A 694 -13.57 39.07 -5.83
N GLY A 695 -13.66 39.06 -4.50
CA GLY A 695 -14.90 39.30 -3.76
C GLY A 695 -15.87 38.10 -3.79
N PRO A 696 -16.88 38.08 -2.90
CA PRO A 696 -17.81 36.94 -2.78
C PRO A 696 -18.72 36.77 -4.01
N GLU A 697 -19.03 37.88 -4.70
CA GLU A 697 -19.78 37.95 -5.97
C GLU A 697 -19.24 36.97 -7.02
N HIS A 698 -17.91 36.87 -7.14
CA HIS A 698 -17.23 36.02 -8.13
C HIS A 698 -17.50 34.52 -7.93
N PHE A 699 -18.04 34.12 -6.78
CA PHE A 699 -18.30 32.74 -6.38
C PHE A 699 -19.80 32.43 -6.24
N ARG A 700 -20.70 33.28 -6.75
CA ARG A 700 -22.15 33.01 -6.81
C ARG A 700 -22.51 31.86 -7.76
N LEU A 701 -21.77 31.71 -8.88
CA LEU A 701 -22.09 30.79 -9.98
C LEU A 701 -21.03 29.69 -10.19
N PHE A 702 -21.45 28.57 -10.80
CA PHE A 702 -20.57 27.50 -11.24
C PHE A 702 -19.64 27.98 -12.37
N PRO A 703 -18.35 27.55 -12.46
CA PRO A 703 -17.62 26.60 -11.60
C PRO A 703 -17.06 27.21 -10.31
N ASN A 704 -16.95 28.54 -10.24
CA ASN A 704 -16.30 29.26 -9.14
C ASN A 704 -16.92 28.93 -7.78
N HIS A 705 -18.25 28.86 -7.72
CA HIS A 705 -19.01 28.44 -6.53
C HIS A 705 -18.50 27.10 -5.96
N HIS A 706 -18.36 26.08 -6.81
CA HIS A 706 -17.94 24.75 -6.37
C HIS A 706 -16.49 24.76 -5.85
N PHE A 707 -15.58 25.44 -6.55
CA PHE A 707 -14.20 25.64 -6.06
C PHE A 707 -14.18 26.34 -4.70
N PHE A 708 -14.92 27.44 -4.55
CA PHE A 708 -14.97 28.20 -3.30
C PHE A 708 -15.52 27.33 -2.16
N VAL A 709 -16.70 26.74 -2.35
CA VAL A 709 -17.44 26.04 -1.30
C VAL A 709 -16.82 24.70 -0.91
N ARG A 710 -16.29 23.92 -1.87
CA ARG A 710 -15.79 22.55 -1.62
C ARG A 710 -14.27 22.45 -1.49
N VAL A 711 -13.49 23.39 -2.02
CA VAL A 711 -12.01 23.34 -2.00
C VAL A 711 -11.43 24.44 -1.12
N TYR A 712 -11.69 25.70 -1.43
CA TYR A 712 -11.04 26.82 -0.73
C TYR A 712 -11.58 27.05 0.69
N ARG A 713 -12.90 27.12 0.87
CA ARG A 713 -13.54 27.46 2.17
C ARG A 713 -13.15 26.49 3.29
N PRO A 714 -13.13 25.16 3.11
CA PRO A 714 -12.69 24.24 4.16
C PRO A 714 -11.20 24.35 4.46
N ALA A 715 -10.34 24.44 3.43
CA ALA A 715 -8.89 24.53 3.60
C ALA A 715 -8.45 25.84 4.28
N ALA A 716 -9.05 26.98 3.87
CA ALA A 716 -8.82 28.28 4.49
C ALA A 716 -9.31 28.32 5.95
N LEU A 717 -10.44 27.68 6.27
CA LEU A 717 -10.91 27.53 7.65
C LEU A 717 -9.95 26.67 8.49
N PHE A 718 -9.56 25.50 8.00
CA PHE A 718 -8.62 24.62 8.69
C PHE A 718 -7.29 25.33 8.99
N THR A 719 -6.80 26.12 8.03
CA THR A 719 -5.57 26.91 8.19
C THR A 719 -5.76 28.05 9.21
N ALA A 720 -6.91 28.73 9.23
CA ALA A 720 -7.25 29.75 10.22
C ALA A 720 -7.38 29.17 11.65
N LEU A 721 -7.92 27.96 11.78
CA LEU A 721 -8.01 27.23 13.05
C LEU A 721 -6.62 26.85 13.58
N LEU A 722 -5.75 26.28 12.73
CA LEU A 722 -4.37 25.93 13.09
C LEU A 722 -3.56 27.16 13.53
N ASN A 723 -3.65 28.26 12.78
CA ASN A 723 -2.92 29.49 13.07
C ASN A 723 -3.57 30.34 14.19
N ARG A 724 -4.80 30.01 14.61
CA ARG A 724 -5.60 30.76 15.60
C ARG A 724 -5.72 32.25 15.21
N THR A 725 -6.00 32.49 13.93
CA THR A 725 -6.11 33.82 13.30
C THR A 725 -7.51 34.03 12.70
N PRO A 726 -8.17 35.20 12.90
CA PRO A 726 -9.43 35.51 12.24
C PRO A 726 -9.34 35.43 10.71
N THR A 727 -10.46 35.10 10.05
CA THR A 727 -10.55 34.98 8.58
C THR A 727 -11.69 35.82 8.02
N HIS A 728 -11.50 36.36 6.80
CA HIS A 728 -12.53 37.12 6.07
C HIS A 728 -13.78 36.29 5.75
N LEU A 729 -13.66 34.95 5.77
CA LEU A 729 -14.78 34.02 5.58
C LEU A 729 -15.86 34.09 6.67
N ALA A 730 -15.60 34.80 7.78
CA ALA A 730 -16.58 35.11 8.82
C ALA A 730 -17.35 36.43 8.58
N GLU A 731 -16.94 37.26 7.61
CA GLU A 731 -17.70 38.47 7.24
C GLU A 731 -19.02 38.04 6.56
N PRO A 732 -20.19 38.66 6.88
CA PRO A 732 -21.49 38.20 6.39
C PRO A 732 -21.58 37.98 4.87
N GLN A 733 -20.93 38.84 4.08
CA GLN A 733 -20.86 38.76 2.62
C GLN A 733 -20.25 37.45 2.09
N TRP A 734 -19.28 36.86 2.79
CA TRP A 734 -18.69 35.56 2.43
C TRP A 734 -19.52 34.36 2.91
N ILE A 735 -20.50 34.62 3.78
CA ILE A 735 -21.47 33.65 4.29
C ILE A 735 -22.75 33.67 3.44
N SER A 736 -23.22 34.83 2.95
CA SER A 736 -24.44 34.96 2.13
C SER A 736 -24.17 34.77 0.63
N THR A 737 -23.33 35.63 0.05
CA THR A 737 -23.39 35.95 -1.38
C THR A 737 -22.98 34.81 -2.32
N PRO A 738 -21.99 33.96 -2.00
CA PRO A 738 -21.71 32.78 -2.81
C PRO A 738 -22.90 31.81 -2.90
N PHE A 739 -23.82 31.83 -1.93
CA PHE A 739 -24.95 30.89 -1.80
C PHE A 739 -26.30 31.47 -2.27
N GLU A 740 -26.34 32.69 -2.83
CA GLU A 740 -27.59 33.30 -3.32
C GLU A 740 -28.26 32.52 -4.46
N SER A 741 -27.47 31.80 -5.27
CA SER A 741 -27.96 30.92 -6.35
C SER A 741 -27.91 29.43 -6.01
N HIS A 742 -27.42 29.05 -4.82
CA HIS A 742 -27.13 27.66 -4.46
C HIS A 742 -27.47 27.39 -2.99
N PRO A 743 -28.50 26.58 -2.67
CA PRO A 743 -28.91 26.34 -1.29
C PRO A 743 -27.80 25.64 -0.49
N LYS A 744 -27.53 26.13 0.72
CA LYS A 744 -26.53 25.55 1.63
C LYS A 744 -26.87 24.10 1.97
N SER A 745 -25.88 23.22 1.90
CA SER A 745 -25.95 21.89 2.53
C SER A 745 -25.87 22.00 4.06
N ALA A 746 -26.03 20.87 4.76
CA ALA A 746 -25.78 20.81 6.19
C ALA A 746 -24.31 21.13 6.53
N LEU A 747 -23.35 20.63 5.75
CA LEU A 747 -21.93 20.95 5.90
C LEU A 747 -21.65 22.45 5.71
N ASP A 748 -22.32 23.11 4.77
CA ASP A 748 -22.13 24.56 4.55
C ASP A 748 -22.60 25.39 5.74
N ARG A 749 -23.71 24.98 6.38
CA ARG A 749 -24.20 25.57 7.64
C ARG A 749 -23.26 25.27 8.82
N LEU A 750 -22.65 24.10 8.88
CA LEU A 750 -21.64 23.79 9.91
C LEU A 750 -20.40 24.69 9.76
N LEU A 751 -19.94 24.88 8.52
CA LEU A 751 -18.82 25.76 8.20
C LEU A 751 -19.14 27.24 8.47
N ASP A 752 -20.41 27.67 8.38
CA ASP A 752 -20.85 29.01 8.82
C ASP A 752 -20.66 29.23 10.33
N ILE A 753 -20.75 28.17 11.14
CA ILE A 753 -20.59 28.26 12.61
C ILE A 753 -19.09 28.12 12.96
N ALA A 754 -18.41 27.13 12.39
CA ALA A 754 -17.02 26.84 12.67
C ALA A 754 -16.06 27.99 12.26
N VAL A 755 -16.44 28.84 11.28
CA VAL A 755 -15.64 30.00 10.86
C VAL A 755 -15.50 31.11 11.91
N LEU A 756 -16.32 31.08 12.97
CA LEU A 756 -16.23 32.00 14.10
C LEU A 756 -15.10 31.62 15.08
N LEU A 757 -14.77 30.32 15.17
CA LEU A 757 -13.82 29.80 16.16
C LEU A 757 -12.40 30.39 16.08
N PRO A 758 -11.78 30.63 14.91
CA PRO A 758 -10.45 31.24 14.84
C PRO A 758 -10.38 32.62 15.49
N ALA A 759 -11.47 33.40 15.46
CA ALA A 759 -11.54 34.69 16.12
C ALA A 759 -11.72 34.56 17.65
N LEU A 760 -12.52 33.60 18.12
CA LEU A 760 -12.65 33.30 19.56
C LEU A 760 -11.32 32.80 20.14
N PHE A 761 -10.63 31.92 19.42
CA PHE A 761 -9.30 31.42 19.76
C PHE A 761 -8.27 32.56 19.85
N HIS A 762 -8.24 33.45 18.85
CA HIS A 762 -7.36 34.63 18.87
C HIS A 762 -7.62 35.56 20.06
N ARG A 763 -8.89 35.74 20.45
CA ARG A 763 -9.25 36.50 21.67
C ARG A 763 -8.81 35.78 22.94
N ALA A 764 -9.01 34.46 23.02
CA ALA A 764 -8.64 33.65 24.19
C ALA A 764 -7.13 33.68 24.45
N ASP A 765 -6.31 33.55 23.41
CA ASP A 765 -4.84 33.58 23.51
C ASP A 765 -4.30 34.91 24.01
N ARG A 766 -5.06 36.01 23.84
CA ARG A 766 -4.73 37.34 24.35
C ARG A 766 -5.24 37.62 25.77
N ILE A 767 -6.18 36.81 26.28
CA ILE A 767 -6.82 36.99 27.59
C ILE A 767 -6.27 36.02 28.63
N LEU A 768 -6.22 34.73 28.30
CA LEU A 768 -5.83 33.66 29.23
C LEU A 768 -4.44 33.86 29.86
N PRO A 769 -3.39 34.33 29.14
CA PRO A 769 -2.05 34.55 29.72
C PRO A 769 -1.90 35.83 30.57
N GLN A 770 -2.92 36.69 30.64
CA GLN A 770 -2.83 37.91 31.44
C GLN A 770 -2.80 37.59 32.96
N PRO A 771 -2.27 38.48 33.82
CA PRO A 771 -2.40 38.37 35.27
C PRO A 771 -3.87 38.31 35.72
N HIS A 772 -4.13 37.61 36.84
CA HIS A 772 -5.48 37.32 37.35
C HIS A 772 -6.15 38.55 37.96
N THR A 773 -6.52 39.50 37.11
CA THR A 773 -7.15 40.78 37.45
C THR A 773 -8.66 40.75 37.22
N LEU A 774 -9.40 41.70 37.82
CA LEU A 774 -10.82 41.89 37.54
C LEU A 774 -11.06 42.15 36.04
N THR A 775 -10.19 42.92 35.39
CA THR A 775 -10.24 43.20 33.95
C THR A 775 -10.12 41.92 33.12
N ARG A 776 -9.13 41.05 33.41
CA ARG A 776 -9.01 39.74 32.75
C ARG A 776 -10.27 38.89 32.96
N ARG A 777 -10.81 38.85 34.17
CA ARG A 777 -12.03 38.08 34.48
C ARG A 777 -13.22 38.56 33.65
N LEU A 778 -13.45 39.88 33.57
CA LEU A 778 -14.53 40.46 32.77
C LEU A 778 -14.33 40.19 31.26
N MET A 779 -13.11 40.31 30.74
CA MET A 779 -12.79 39.96 29.35
C MET A 779 -12.98 38.47 29.05
N ALA A 780 -12.64 37.59 30.01
CA ALA A 780 -12.86 36.15 29.91
C ALA A 780 -14.36 35.80 29.97
N GLN A 781 -15.15 36.50 30.79
CA GLN A 781 -16.59 36.31 30.90
C GLN A 781 -17.34 36.76 29.63
N ASP A 782 -16.98 37.91 29.06
CA ASP A 782 -17.51 38.34 27.76
C ASP A 782 -17.18 37.32 26.65
N LEU A 783 -15.92 36.88 26.56
CA LEU A 783 -15.53 35.86 25.58
C LEU A 783 -16.19 34.50 25.85
N LEU A 784 -16.43 34.12 27.11
CA LEU A 784 -17.16 32.91 27.47
C LEU A 784 -18.59 32.96 26.95
N ASN A 785 -19.30 34.09 27.08
CA ASN A 785 -20.64 34.25 26.51
C ASN A 785 -20.63 34.08 24.98
N ASN A 786 -19.69 34.73 24.28
CA ASN A 786 -19.50 34.57 22.83
C ASN A 786 -19.23 33.09 22.44
N CYS A 787 -18.54 32.32 23.30
CA CYS A 787 -18.33 30.88 23.10
C CYS A 787 -19.60 30.07 23.35
N LEU A 788 -20.37 30.35 24.41
CA LEU A 788 -21.63 29.65 24.72
C LEU A 788 -22.68 29.84 23.61
N GLU A 789 -22.72 31.00 22.96
CA GLU A 789 -23.55 31.23 21.77
C GLU A 789 -23.17 30.31 20.60
N VAL A 790 -21.87 30.10 20.37
CA VAL A 790 -21.37 29.16 19.34
C VAL A 790 -21.58 27.71 19.73
N GLU A 791 -21.49 27.36 21.01
CA GLU A 791 -21.87 26.03 21.52
C GLU A 791 -23.35 25.73 21.26
N GLY A 792 -24.23 26.69 21.58
CA GLY A 792 -25.66 26.60 21.28
C GLY A 792 -25.96 26.47 19.79
N ALA A 793 -25.23 27.20 18.93
CA ALA A 793 -25.36 27.09 17.48
C ALA A 793 -24.92 25.69 16.96
N LEU A 794 -23.83 25.13 17.49
CA LEU A 794 -23.37 23.78 17.14
C LEU A 794 -24.38 22.71 17.61
N GLY A 795 -24.92 22.83 18.83
CA GLY A 795 -25.97 21.94 19.34
C GLY A 795 -27.26 22.01 18.52
N ALA A 796 -27.71 23.22 18.16
CA ALA A 796 -28.89 23.43 17.31
C ALA A 796 -28.69 22.84 15.90
N TRP A 797 -27.50 22.98 15.32
CA TRP A 797 -27.15 22.33 14.05
C TRP A 797 -27.20 20.81 14.16
N ALA A 798 -26.65 20.23 15.23
CA ALA A 798 -26.63 18.78 15.43
C ALA A 798 -28.04 18.19 15.59
N ALA A 799 -28.91 18.86 16.36
CA ALA A 799 -30.31 18.45 16.52
C ALA A 799 -31.08 18.48 15.19
N GLN A 800 -30.91 19.54 14.39
CA GLN A 800 -31.50 19.63 13.04
C GLN A 800 -30.96 18.54 12.10
N PHE A 801 -29.66 18.24 12.17
CA PHE A 801 -29.03 17.23 11.33
C PHE A 801 -29.50 15.80 11.67
N GLN A 802 -29.61 15.47 12.96
CA GLN A 802 -30.13 14.18 13.41
C GLN A 802 -31.61 13.98 13.05
N GLY A 803 -32.45 15.02 13.15
CA GLY A 803 -33.86 14.97 12.74
C GLY A 803 -34.06 14.73 11.24
N LEU A 804 -33.13 15.17 10.39
CA LEU A 804 -33.13 14.85 8.95
C LEU A 804 -32.75 13.38 8.70
N SER A 805 -31.75 12.86 9.42
CA SER A 805 -31.29 11.48 9.28
C SER A 805 -32.32 10.42 9.68
N THR A 806 -33.24 10.74 10.60
CA THR A 806 -34.34 9.84 10.97
C THR A 806 -35.50 9.86 9.98
N ALA A 807 -35.80 11.03 9.38
CA ALA A 807 -36.85 11.16 8.37
C ALA A 807 -36.57 10.35 7.08
N SER A 808 -35.29 10.22 6.68
CA SER A 808 -34.87 9.38 5.55
C SER A 808 -34.99 7.87 5.80
N SER A 809 -35.24 7.43 7.04
CA SER A 809 -35.29 6.01 7.42
C SER A 809 -36.70 5.42 7.53
N SER A 810 -37.76 6.22 7.35
CA SER A 810 -39.16 5.82 7.59
C SER A 810 -40.09 5.83 6.37
N SER A 811 -39.57 6.14 5.17
CA SER A 811 -40.39 6.25 3.95
C SER A 811 -40.59 4.92 3.21
N SER A 812 -41.35 3.98 3.79
CA SER A 812 -41.81 2.78 3.07
C SER A 812 -43.25 2.37 3.44
N SER A 813 -44.12 2.34 2.42
CA SER A 813 -45.53 1.90 2.40
C SER A 813 -46.61 2.88 2.90
N LEU A 814 -47.79 2.73 2.29
CA LEU A 814 -49.13 3.25 2.65
C LEU A 814 -49.40 4.77 2.54
N SER A 815 -49.98 5.16 1.40
CA SER A 815 -51.10 6.12 1.34
C SER A 815 -52.42 5.31 1.42
N PRO A 816 -53.57 5.86 1.90
CA PRO A 816 -54.25 6.96 1.19
C PRO A 816 -55.07 7.97 2.04
N SER A 817 -55.58 8.99 1.35
CA SER A 817 -56.78 9.80 1.66
C SER A 817 -56.73 10.80 2.82
N ALA A 818 -57.61 11.80 2.76
CA ALA A 818 -57.59 13.00 3.61
C ALA A 818 -58.96 13.30 4.22
N SER A 819 -58.95 13.98 5.37
CA SER A 819 -60.06 14.78 5.90
C SER A 819 -59.48 15.96 6.73
N ALA A 820 -60.33 16.90 7.14
CA ALA A 820 -59.89 18.28 7.43
C ALA A 820 -60.28 18.82 8.81
N SER A 821 -59.63 19.95 9.16
CA SER A 821 -59.97 20.92 10.22
C SER A 821 -59.74 20.50 11.68
N GLY A 822 -59.26 21.46 12.49
CA GLY A 822 -59.02 21.31 13.92
C GLY A 822 -58.03 22.37 14.43
N SER A 823 -58.53 23.41 15.10
CA SER A 823 -57.69 24.48 15.67
C SER A 823 -57.17 24.12 17.07
N GLY A 824 -55.94 24.51 17.38
CA GLY A 824 -55.37 24.33 18.73
C GLY A 824 -54.07 25.10 18.94
N VAL A 825 -54.14 26.28 19.56
CA VAL A 825 -52.95 27.01 20.03
C VAL A 825 -52.64 26.58 21.45
N VAL A 826 -51.47 25.99 21.67
CA VAL A 826 -50.88 25.80 23.00
C VAL A 826 -49.42 26.24 22.95
N ARG A 827 -48.98 27.02 23.94
CA ARG A 827 -47.58 27.37 24.14
C ARG A 827 -46.85 26.19 24.80
N SER A 828 -45.65 25.86 24.35
CA SER A 828 -44.66 25.16 25.16
C SER A 828 -43.48 26.08 25.42
N GLU A 829 -43.05 26.13 26.68
CA GLU A 829 -41.83 26.85 27.08
C GLU A 829 -40.62 26.01 26.66
N ALA A 830 -39.57 26.66 26.17
CA ALA A 830 -38.35 25.97 25.74
C ALA A 830 -37.45 25.73 26.95
N GLU A 831 -37.50 24.53 27.54
CA GLU A 831 -36.50 24.08 28.50
C GLU A 831 -35.11 24.09 27.84
N GLN A 832 -34.17 24.84 28.42
CA GLN A 832 -32.78 24.86 27.94
C GLN A 832 -31.99 23.72 28.59
N PRO A 833 -31.18 22.96 27.83
CA PRO A 833 -30.29 21.95 28.38
C PRO A 833 -29.07 22.61 29.06
N SER A 834 -29.22 23.01 30.32
CA SER A 834 -28.14 23.56 31.13
C SER A 834 -27.19 22.45 31.58
N PHE A 835 -25.96 22.44 31.04
CA PHE A 835 -24.98 21.37 31.31
C PHE A 835 -24.35 21.39 32.72
N TRP A 836 -24.79 22.32 33.59
CA TRP A 836 -24.28 22.51 34.95
C TRP A 836 -25.41 22.91 35.92
N GLY A 837 -25.91 21.96 36.72
CA GLY A 837 -26.93 22.23 37.73
C GLY A 837 -27.28 21.00 38.56
N THR A 838 -26.87 20.97 39.83
CA THR A 838 -27.22 19.90 40.77
C THR A 838 -28.59 20.14 41.42
N ASN A 839 -29.42 19.11 41.48
CA ASN A 839 -30.39 18.97 42.57
C ASN A 839 -30.64 17.48 42.86
N ALA A 840 -30.54 17.10 44.13
CA ALA A 840 -30.71 15.72 44.57
C ALA A 840 -31.64 15.68 45.79
N THR A 841 -32.70 14.89 45.72
CA THR A 841 -33.17 13.99 46.80
C THR A 841 -34.44 13.24 46.36
N GLN A 842 -34.31 11.94 46.08
CA GLN A 842 -35.13 10.90 46.72
C GLN A 842 -34.57 9.52 46.35
N THR A 843 -34.68 8.56 47.28
CA THR A 843 -33.99 7.26 47.22
C THR A 843 -34.98 6.10 47.22
N THR A 844 -34.94 5.23 46.20
CA THR A 844 -35.18 3.79 46.34
C THR A 844 -34.64 2.99 45.15
N SER A 845 -33.68 2.11 45.44
CA SER A 845 -33.29 0.89 44.72
C SER A 845 -33.97 0.52 43.39
N THR A 846 -33.21 0.58 42.28
CA THR A 846 -32.68 -0.61 41.58
C THR A 846 -31.44 -0.22 40.74
N THR A 847 -30.57 -1.17 40.43
CA THR A 847 -29.21 -0.88 39.93
C THR A 847 -29.09 -0.87 38.40
N SER A 848 -29.00 0.33 37.83
CA SER A 848 -28.42 0.58 36.50
C SER A 848 -27.72 1.95 36.53
N ASP A 849 -26.38 1.96 36.53
CA ASP A 849 -25.58 3.17 36.73
C ASP A 849 -25.46 3.96 35.41
N PRO A 850 -25.91 5.23 35.32
CA PRO A 850 -25.86 6.02 34.10
C PRO A 850 -24.45 6.56 33.85
N ALA A 851 -23.55 5.67 33.43
CA ALA A 851 -22.24 6.07 32.90
C ALA A 851 -22.41 7.05 31.72
N LEU A 852 -21.41 7.91 31.52
CA LEU A 852 -21.34 8.82 30.37
C LEU A 852 -21.39 8.02 29.06
N VAL A 853 -22.57 7.94 28.44
CA VAL A 853 -22.75 7.33 27.12
C VAL A 853 -22.21 8.29 26.07
N PHE A 854 -20.89 8.27 25.90
CA PHE A 854 -20.31 8.52 24.58
C PHE A 854 -21.02 7.57 23.59
N PRO A 855 -21.61 8.06 22.49
CA PRO A 855 -22.26 7.19 21.52
C PRO A 855 -21.23 6.19 21.00
N ASN A 856 -21.55 4.90 21.09
CA ASN A 856 -20.61 3.81 20.89
C ASN A 856 -19.90 3.94 19.53
N ALA A 857 -18.58 4.17 19.53
CA ALA A 857 -17.79 4.22 18.30
C ALA A 857 -17.87 2.90 17.50
N ALA A 858 -18.19 1.79 18.19
CA ALA A 858 -18.47 0.48 17.59
C ALA A 858 -19.77 0.40 16.77
N GLY A 859 -20.65 1.42 16.83
CA GLY A 859 -21.88 1.50 16.02
C GLY A 859 -21.80 2.49 14.85
N ALA A 860 -20.70 3.24 14.70
CA ALA A 860 -20.56 4.33 13.74
C ALA A 860 -20.03 3.90 12.36
N SER A 861 -20.11 2.62 12.01
CA SER A 861 -19.49 2.03 10.82
C SER A 861 -20.39 1.98 9.57
N SER A 862 -21.67 2.34 9.68
CA SER A 862 -22.60 2.50 8.55
C SER A 862 -23.13 3.93 8.46
N PHE A 863 -22.41 4.81 7.79
CA PHE A 863 -22.98 6.08 7.31
C PHE A 863 -23.90 5.79 6.11
N SER A 864 -25.03 6.49 6.02
CA SER A 864 -25.94 6.42 4.87
C SER A 864 -25.26 6.81 3.55
N ASP A 865 -24.34 7.76 3.63
CA ASP A 865 -23.69 8.40 2.49
C ASP A 865 -22.40 9.14 2.93
N ALA A 866 -21.56 9.48 1.96
CA ALA A 866 -20.28 10.14 2.21
C ALA A 866 -20.42 11.60 2.68
N SER A 867 -21.51 12.29 2.38
CA SER A 867 -21.73 13.68 2.82
C SER A 867 -22.07 13.74 4.31
N THR A 868 -22.88 12.78 4.78
CA THR A 868 -23.18 12.58 6.20
C THR A 868 -21.94 12.20 7.00
N ALA A 869 -21.12 11.27 6.49
CA ALA A 869 -19.83 10.95 7.10
C ALA A 869 -18.92 12.18 7.24
N LEU A 870 -18.82 13.00 6.17
CA LEU A 870 -18.00 14.21 6.14
C LEU A 870 -18.53 15.28 7.11
N ALA A 871 -19.84 15.54 7.13
CA ALA A 871 -20.46 16.53 8.02
C ALA A 871 -20.26 16.17 9.50
N LEU A 872 -20.46 14.91 9.88
CA LEU A 872 -20.22 14.44 11.25
C LEU A 872 -18.73 14.49 11.63
N THR A 873 -17.82 14.18 10.70
CA THR A 873 -16.36 14.27 10.94
C THR A 873 -15.92 15.70 11.22
N TYR A 874 -16.41 16.68 10.43
CA TYR A 874 -16.16 18.10 10.68
C TYR A 874 -16.78 18.55 12.00
N TYR A 875 -17.98 18.08 12.37
CA TYR A 875 -18.64 18.44 13.62
C TYR A 875 -17.83 17.98 14.85
N TRP A 876 -17.47 16.71 14.92
CA TRP A 876 -16.69 16.18 16.05
C TRP A 876 -15.30 16.83 16.13
N THR A 877 -14.64 17.08 15.00
CA THR A 877 -13.35 17.79 14.96
C THR A 877 -13.49 19.24 15.46
N THR A 878 -14.59 19.92 15.11
CA THR A 878 -14.92 21.27 15.59
C THR A 878 -15.05 21.28 17.13
N LEU A 879 -15.79 20.32 17.70
CA LEU A 879 -15.95 20.19 19.16
C LEU A 879 -14.62 19.90 19.88
N ILE A 880 -13.81 18.98 19.34
CA ILE A 880 -12.51 18.59 19.92
C ILE A 880 -11.55 19.78 20.01
N LEU A 881 -11.54 20.66 19.00
CA LEU A 881 -10.73 21.89 19.01
C LEU A 881 -11.32 22.98 19.92
N PHE A 882 -12.64 23.02 20.07
CA PHE A 882 -13.35 24.09 20.75
C PHE A 882 -13.39 23.95 22.28
N TYR A 883 -13.81 22.79 22.79
CA TYR A 883 -14.02 22.56 24.22
C TYR A 883 -12.82 22.89 25.13
N PRO A 884 -11.55 22.59 24.76
CA PRO A 884 -10.40 22.97 25.57
C PRO A 884 -10.23 24.48 25.74
N THR A 885 -10.72 25.30 24.80
CA THR A 885 -10.72 26.77 24.93
C THR A 885 -11.88 27.24 25.80
N LEU A 886 -13.09 26.70 25.60
CA LEU A 886 -14.27 26.97 26.44
C LEU A 886 -13.98 26.70 27.92
N TRP A 887 -13.41 25.53 28.24
CA TRP A 887 -13.05 25.12 29.59
C TRP A 887 -12.06 26.09 30.26
N ARG A 888 -10.99 26.50 29.55
CA ARG A 888 -10.01 27.47 30.09
C ARG A 888 -10.62 28.86 30.31
N LEU A 889 -11.59 29.26 29.49
CA LEU A 889 -12.33 30.51 29.68
C LEU A 889 -13.31 30.44 30.86
N TYR A 890 -13.98 29.31 31.06
CA TYR A 890 -14.81 29.07 32.25
C TYR A 890 -13.98 29.22 33.53
N PHE A 891 -12.80 28.60 33.59
CA PHE A 891 -11.88 28.79 34.71
C PHE A 891 -11.46 30.25 34.88
N ALA A 892 -11.06 30.94 33.80
CA ALA A 892 -10.63 32.33 33.84
C ALA A 892 -11.73 33.35 34.21
N ALA A 893 -12.99 33.04 33.92
CA ALA A 893 -14.16 33.88 34.21
C ALA A 893 -14.78 33.61 35.59
N VAL A 894 -14.83 32.34 36.01
CA VAL A 894 -15.60 31.90 37.19
C VAL A 894 -14.71 31.53 38.38
N LEU A 895 -13.62 30.79 38.15
CA LEU A 895 -12.86 30.11 39.21
C LEU A 895 -11.54 30.81 39.59
N ASP A 896 -10.86 31.46 38.64
CA ASP A 896 -9.59 32.13 38.87
C ASP A 896 -9.74 33.28 39.90
N PRO A 897 -8.99 33.27 41.03
CA PRO A 897 -9.11 34.30 42.06
C PRO A 897 -8.59 35.66 41.57
N VAL A 898 -9.35 36.73 41.82
CA VAL A 898 -8.92 38.09 41.47
C VAL A 898 -7.86 38.57 42.47
N VAL A 899 -6.64 38.79 41.96
CA VAL A 899 -5.56 39.42 42.69
C VAL A 899 -5.69 40.95 42.58
N HIS A 900 -6.09 41.60 43.67
CA HIS A 900 -6.00 43.04 43.79
C HIS A 900 -4.55 43.46 44.06
N HIS A 901 -3.86 43.97 43.04
CA HIS A 901 -2.60 44.69 43.23
C HIS A 901 -2.84 46.01 43.96
N GLN A 902 -2.80 45.99 45.29
CA GLN A 902 -2.45 47.19 46.05
C GLN A 902 -0.98 47.53 45.79
N HIS A 903 -0.65 48.82 45.75
CA HIS A 903 0.68 49.31 45.37
C HIS A 903 1.78 48.78 46.31
N GLN A 904 2.76 48.06 45.76
CA GLN A 904 4.02 47.78 46.43
C GLN A 904 5.12 48.72 45.91
N HIS A 905 5.50 49.68 46.74
CA HIS A 905 6.81 50.32 46.66
C HIS A 905 7.79 49.57 47.58
N HIS A 906 9.00 49.29 47.07
CA HIS A 906 10.32 49.30 47.76
C HIS A 906 10.46 48.58 49.15
N LEU A 907 11.42 47.67 49.41
CA LEU A 907 12.70 47.36 48.74
C LEU A 907 13.10 45.87 48.87
N SER A 908 13.77 45.38 47.81
CA SER A 908 15.06 44.64 47.68
C SER A 908 15.61 43.65 48.74
N PRO A 909 16.54 42.74 48.33
CA PRO A 909 16.72 41.44 48.99
C PRO A 909 18.13 41.14 49.58
N ASN A 910 18.21 40.03 50.31
CA ASN A 910 19.36 39.11 50.52
C ASN A 910 18.81 37.95 51.40
N THR A 911 19.28 36.69 51.39
CA THR A 911 20.37 35.96 50.70
C THR A 911 19.94 34.47 50.65
N HIS A 912 20.62 33.46 50.09
CA HIS A 912 22.01 33.37 49.61
C HIS A 912 22.12 32.62 48.26
N SER A 913 22.67 31.38 48.25
CA SER A 913 22.97 30.59 47.05
C SER A 913 22.95 29.10 47.35
N PHE A 914 22.44 28.27 46.42
CA PHE A 914 23.12 27.06 45.96
C PHE A 914 22.52 26.57 44.63
N ALA A 915 23.39 26.15 43.72
CA ALA A 915 23.08 25.30 42.57
C ALA A 915 24.13 24.18 42.55
N PRO A 916 23.78 22.96 42.09
CA PRO A 916 24.14 22.65 40.72
C PRO A 916 23.08 21.82 39.95
N ASN A 917 23.37 21.56 38.68
CA ASN A 917 22.54 20.79 37.74
C ASN A 917 22.33 19.33 38.18
N ALA A 918 21.13 18.79 37.99
CA ALA A 918 20.93 17.38 37.62
C ALA A 918 19.59 17.15 36.89
N THR A 919 19.65 16.36 35.83
CA THR A 919 18.53 15.79 35.07
C THR A 919 17.80 14.69 35.86
N ASN A 920 16.46 14.57 35.76
CA ASN A 920 15.74 13.36 35.27
C ASN A 920 14.26 13.21 35.73
N TYR A 921 13.44 12.65 34.81
CA TYR A 921 12.27 11.75 34.95
C TYR A 921 11.23 12.02 36.07
N LEU A 922 9.94 12.25 35.76
CA LEU A 922 8.92 11.29 35.30
C LEU A 922 8.68 10.06 36.20
N THR A 923 7.52 10.08 36.91
CA THR A 923 6.71 8.92 37.40
C THR A 923 7.39 7.91 38.35
N HIS A 924 6.88 7.61 39.56
CA HIS A 924 5.51 7.14 39.85
C HIS A 924 5.12 7.18 41.37
N ALA A 925 3.80 7.12 41.61
CA ALA A 925 3.09 6.42 42.70
C ALA A 925 3.29 6.77 44.20
N HIS A 926 2.22 7.33 44.78
CA HIS A 926 1.79 7.24 46.18
C HIS A 926 0.25 7.04 46.17
N HIS A 927 -0.43 6.32 47.07
CA HIS A 927 -0.02 5.60 48.29
C HIS A 927 -0.73 4.22 48.41
N ARG A 928 -0.15 3.32 49.22
CA ARG A 928 -0.92 2.40 50.08
C ARG A 928 -0.31 2.42 51.49
N HIS A 929 -1.10 2.79 52.49
CA HIS A 929 -1.16 2.11 53.79
C HIS A 929 -2.31 2.68 54.64
N GLN A 930 -3.30 1.84 54.96
CA GLN A 930 -4.26 2.08 56.04
C GLN A 930 -4.64 0.75 56.69
N GLN A 931 -4.35 0.67 57.99
CA GLN A 931 -4.73 -0.30 59.03
C GLN A 931 -3.78 0.07 60.18
N GLN A 932 -4.20 0.43 61.40
CA GLN A 932 -5.46 0.30 62.17
C GLN A 932 -5.68 1.63 62.96
N GLN A 933 -6.79 1.99 63.63
CA GLN A 933 -8.11 1.38 63.89
C GLN A 933 -9.15 2.49 64.30
N GLN A 934 -10.42 2.30 63.92
CA GLN A 934 -11.69 2.67 64.61
C GLN A 934 -11.84 3.95 65.48
N GLN A 935 -12.56 4.96 64.95
CA GLN A 935 -13.74 5.69 65.55
C GLN A 935 -13.65 6.44 66.93
N PRO A 936 -14.66 7.28 67.34
CA PRO A 936 -15.04 8.60 66.79
C PRO A 936 -15.03 9.74 67.88
N PRO A 937 -15.91 10.78 67.84
CA PRO A 937 -15.72 12.19 67.42
C PRO A 937 -15.64 13.19 68.65
N PRO A 938 -15.87 14.54 68.60
CA PRO A 938 -16.25 15.47 67.50
C PRO A 938 -15.33 16.77 67.49
N PRO A 939 -15.72 18.08 67.29
CA PRO A 939 -14.84 19.05 66.57
C PRO A 939 -14.52 20.42 67.25
N SER A 940 -13.56 21.23 66.70
CA SER A 940 -13.63 22.71 66.45
C SER A 940 -12.27 23.50 66.34
N ILE A 941 -12.09 24.32 65.26
CA ILE A 941 -11.87 25.80 65.17
C ILE A 941 -10.95 26.52 66.24
N PRO A 942 -10.03 27.52 65.97
CA PRO A 942 -9.28 27.96 64.75
C PRO A 942 -7.83 28.62 64.94
N HIS A 943 -7.20 29.08 63.83
CA HIS A 943 -6.34 30.29 63.57
C HIS A 943 -5.10 30.79 64.42
N HIS A 944 -3.96 30.99 63.71
CA HIS A 944 -2.97 32.13 63.73
C HIS A 944 -2.04 32.39 64.97
N PRO A 945 -1.05 33.35 64.93
CA PRO A 945 0.20 33.40 64.14
C PRO A 945 1.45 33.85 64.98
N PHE A 946 2.63 34.23 64.40
CA PHE A 946 3.45 35.46 64.73
C PHE A 946 4.69 35.71 63.81
N LYS A 947 5.62 36.63 64.19
CA LYS A 947 6.60 37.39 63.33
C LYS A 947 8.10 37.32 63.78
N PRO A 948 9.08 37.82 62.97
CA PRO A 948 10.56 37.77 63.21
C PRO A 948 11.27 39.15 63.43
N ASP A 949 12.62 39.18 63.56
CA ASP A 949 13.43 40.40 63.84
C ASP A 949 14.86 40.48 63.19
N LEU A 950 15.23 41.71 62.73
CA LEU A 950 16.54 42.45 62.66
C LEU A 950 17.85 41.97 61.91
N GLN A 951 18.85 42.89 61.81
CA GLN A 951 19.97 43.02 60.80
C GLN A 951 21.32 43.49 61.47
N PRO A 952 22.40 44.15 60.89
CA PRO A 952 22.74 44.67 59.52
C PRO A 952 24.26 44.68 59.05
N SER A 953 24.57 45.42 57.96
CA SER A 953 25.88 46.08 57.54
C SER A 953 26.79 45.46 56.43
N MET A 954 27.76 46.24 55.90
CA MET A 954 28.23 46.36 54.46
C MET A 954 29.73 46.82 54.36
N PRO A 955 30.51 46.87 53.21
CA PRO A 955 30.24 47.65 51.96
C PRO A 955 30.95 47.13 50.62
N PRO A 956 31.64 47.86 49.65
CA PRO A 956 31.56 47.57 48.18
C PRO A 956 32.84 47.61 47.26
N LEU A 957 32.76 47.27 45.94
CA LEU A 957 33.59 47.82 44.79
C LEU A 957 33.07 47.37 43.37
N LYS A 958 33.57 47.94 42.24
CA LYS A 958 33.02 47.77 40.83
C LYS A 958 34.00 48.27 39.69
N PRO A 959 33.62 48.34 38.38
CA PRO A 959 33.70 47.40 37.22
C PRO A 959 34.82 47.73 36.14
N PRO A 960 34.83 47.14 34.91
CA PRO A 960 34.26 47.78 33.68
C PRO A 960 33.65 46.80 32.60
N SER A 961 33.40 47.25 31.35
CA SER A 961 32.61 46.55 30.28
C SER A 961 32.93 47.00 28.81
N GLN A 962 32.10 46.59 27.81
CA GLN A 962 32.02 46.95 26.34
C GLN A 962 32.78 46.04 25.32
N ASP A 963 32.44 45.88 24.02
CA ASP A 963 31.18 45.97 23.19
C ASP A 963 31.38 45.30 21.78
N TYR A 964 30.33 45.20 20.92
CA TYR A 964 30.32 44.57 19.55
C TYR A 964 29.77 45.51 18.44
N PRO A 965 30.16 45.36 17.14
CA PRO A 965 29.17 45.12 16.05
C PRO A 965 29.66 44.29 14.81
N ASN A 966 28.89 44.32 13.70
CA ASN A 966 28.84 43.44 12.48
C ASN A 966 29.02 44.30 11.17
N PRO A 967 28.74 43.89 9.88
CA PRO A 967 28.97 42.69 9.04
C PRO A 967 29.69 42.92 7.66
N ASN A 968 29.97 41.84 6.90
CA ASN A 968 30.06 41.69 5.41
C ASN A 968 31.02 42.52 4.50
N SER A 969 31.88 41.84 3.69
CA SER A 969 31.81 41.76 2.20
C SER A 969 33.07 41.20 1.47
N HIS A 970 32.91 40.81 0.18
CA HIS A 970 33.92 40.57 -0.90
C HIS A 970 35.00 39.44 -0.87
N ARG A 971 34.63 38.25 -1.42
CA ARG A 971 35.22 37.50 -2.59
C ARG A 971 36.74 37.08 -2.68
N PRO A 972 37.14 36.17 -3.63
CA PRO A 972 38.25 35.16 -3.49
C PRO A 972 39.55 35.56 -4.26
N PRO A 973 40.64 34.74 -4.48
CA PRO A 973 40.71 33.26 -4.63
C PRO A 973 41.99 32.49 -4.17
N SER A 974 42.02 31.19 -4.52
CA SER A 974 43.12 30.21 -4.43
C SER A 974 43.45 29.67 -3.02
N GLN A 975 43.95 28.44 -2.86
CA GLN A 975 44.33 27.40 -3.85
C GLN A 975 43.44 26.16 -3.78
#